data_AF-A0A345VJI8-F1
#
_entry.id   AF-A0A345VJI8-F1
#
_cell.length_a   1.000
_cell.length_b   1.000
_cell.length_c   1.000
_cell.angle_alpha   90.00
_cell.angle_beta   90.00
_cell.angle_gamma   90.00
#
_symmetry.space_group_name_H-M   'P 1'
#
loop_
_entity.id
_entity.type
_entity.pdbx_description
1 polymer ?
#
loop_
_entity_poly.entity_id
_entity_poly.type
_entity_poly.pdbx_seq_one_letter_code
_entity_poly.pdbx_strand_id
1 'polypeptide(L)'
;MSKITVTSISGLSDYATTVRAFSTDYTSAVNETSRQFSLKLGEGSDPAKAEAVTAFLDRLNNMQTTVFDNVPAALETYATVVSTYENSLSGAGFQSKVWSDDGGAEAVSSALRGAQIDDIHSVKDSLQRAIDKVAEALESSTFDLSPGVTTAESDLATAATNRTDKDGLLQEAYASFVQGLGDSQAELDGLIAPLQNAQYTIQIPASTVMTAIQKGILTGDEMYYFDYLTSKEGFTVIKAVMSRKKGDIEALTELSPNLISEDHYQILAREMSEWTNKHDTSGLAAMNFLLNGMGKKTVEENNVFLDKLAVALTEMAYENEIILLTTVNSSKFKDNPDVMDPFAKREMEYNNLMGFILGTKSLKYGKIITDTPQWNNNIEGYGRAVQEHDVTGTFGFDDEGRIIVTMTHVNTSPKWGNFLSNEVTDTKIIDVSTNEDAFRLDGSFAEYDRLENAKKEVIYKTITDTLLSIGKTAGDFFVPGSSAVTSVLSASVKNDLNSVISGLADGLAEKGEGDARVKAIKSVSDSALETADLMANLTVAAEKYEQLTVAQKQKVDEIRSQFLGQGGYTISEEGSSKNVIQKPGTFDYRVQLRAKELDQYGVTSFINNKANGVDFSVSEYEKVLHQEVKSGNIDENVANYLLGKDSGLTFNTMNDEQLNSFKKGITYLDFNKDKLTDYSNSFPKYISSRYHQIGNISEQLGELHD
;
A
#
# COMPACT_ATOMS: atom_id res chain seq x y z
N MET A 1 -3.09 -12.18 -45.96
CA MET A 1 -2.30 -13.36 -45.57
C MET A 1 -0.95 -12.87 -45.05
N SER A 2 -0.14 -13.73 -44.43
CA SER A 2 1.17 -13.30 -43.93
C SER A 2 2.23 -13.45 -45.01
N LYS A 3 3.15 -12.49 -45.08
CA LYS A 3 4.39 -12.66 -45.85
C LYS A 3 5.32 -13.58 -45.07
N ILE A 4 5.73 -14.71 -45.66
CA ILE A 4 6.50 -15.75 -44.98
C ILE A 4 7.83 -15.92 -45.69
N THR A 5 8.92 -16.01 -44.92
CA THR A 5 10.25 -16.31 -45.46
C THR A 5 11.00 -17.20 -44.49
N VAL A 6 11.39 -18.38 -44.97
CA VAL A 6 12.27 -19.33 -44.28
C VAL A 6 13.52 -19.49 -45.13
N THR A 7 14.65 -19.02 -44.61
CA THR A 7 15.92 -18.96 -45.34
C THR A 7 16.73 -20.27 -45.24
N SER A 8 16.41 -21.12 -44.27
CA SER A 8 17.01 -22.44 -44.07
C SER A 8 16.07 -23.35 -43.27
N ILE A 9 15.46 -24.33 -43.93
CA ILE A 9 14.64 -25.37 -43.24
C ILE A 9 15.54 -26.26 -42.37
N SER A 10 16.71 -26.68 -42.89
CA SER A 10 17.67 -27.47 -42.10
C SER A 10 18.15 -26.72 -40.86
N GLY A 11 18.28 -25.40 -40.94
CA GLY A 11 18.62 -24.56 -39.78
C GLY A 11 17.58 -24.61 -38.66
N LEU A 12 16.29 -24.78 -38.97
CA LEU A 12 15.25 -24.98 -37.94
C LEU A 12 15.43 -26.33 -37.23
N SER A 13 15.72 -27.39 -38.00
CA SER A 13 16.03 -28.72 -37.46
C SER A 13 17.27 -28.70 -36.56
N ASP A 14 18.36 -28.07 -37.03
CA ASP A 14 19.61 -27.94 -36.28
C ASP A 14 19.40 -27.16 -34.97
N TYR A 15 18.60 -26.09 -35.02
CA TYR A 15 18.26 -25.29 -33.85
C TYR A 15 17.41 -26.08 -32.84
N ALA A 16 16.34 -26.73 -33.28
CA ALA A 16 15.52 -27.59 -32.42
C ALA A 16 16.36 -28.69 -31.76
N THR A 17 17.25 -29.34 -32.52
CA THR A 17 18.17 -30.37 -32.01
C THR A 17 19.12 -29.80 -30.95
N THR A 18 19.64 -28.59 -31.17
CA THR A 18 20.51 -27.90 -30.21
C THR A 18 19.79 -27.60 -28.90
N VAL A 19 18.54 -27.14 -28.96
CA VAL A 19 17.73 -26.88 -27.75
C VAL A 19 17.45 -28.18 -27.00
N ARG A 20 17.08 -29.27 -27.69
CA ARG A 20 16.88 -30.58 -27.05
C ARG A 20 18.14 -31.11 -26.38
N ALA A 21 19.28 -30.98 -27.07
CA ALA A 21 20.58 -31.35 -26.52
C ALA A 21 20.89 -30.54 -25.25
N PHE A 22 20.67 -29.22 -25.28
CA PHE A 22 20.82 -28.37 -24.10
C PHE A 22 19.90 -28.79 -22.95
N SER A 23 18.61 -29.06 -23.22
CA SER A 23 17.66 -29.55 -22.19
C SER A 23 18.10 -30.88 -21.59
N THR A 24 18.60 -31.80 -22.43
CA THR A 24 19.13 -33.11 -22.00
C THR A 24 20.39 -32.98 -21.16
N ASP A 25 21.33 -32.12 -21.59
CA ASP A 25 22.58 -31.85 -20.87
C ASP A 25 22.28 -31.18 -19.52
N TYR A 26 21.35 -30.22 -19.50
CA TYR A 26 20.86 -29.60 -18.28
C TYR A 26 20.28 -30.66 -17.34
N THR A 27 19.29 -31.44 -17.80
CA THR A 27 18.65 -32.52 -17.03
C THR A 27 19.68 -33.49 -16.45
N SER A 28 20.68 -33.87 -17.25
CA SER A 28 21.76 -34.77 -16.83
C SER A 28 22.64 -34.13 -15.75
N ALA A 29 23.03 -32.87 -15.92
CA ALA A 29 23.83 -32.13 -14.95
C ALA A 29 23.11 -31.95 -13.61
N VAL A 30 21.77 -31.79 -13.66
CA VAL A 30 20.98 -31.50 -12.47
C VAL A 30 20.51 -32.78 -11.76
N ASN A 31 20.24 -33.88 -12.49
CA ASN A 31 19.73 -35.15 -11.93
C ASN A 31 20.62 -35.78 -10.83
N GLU A 32 21.94 -35.61 -10.89
CA GLU A 32 22.85 -36.13 -9.84
C GLU A 32 22.60 -35.47 -8.47
N THR A 33 22.02 -34.26 -8.48
CA THR A 33 21.76 -33.44 -7.31
C THR A 33 20.30 -33.41 -6.86
N SER A 34 19.37 -33.91 -7.69
CA SER A 34 17.95 -34.03 -7.34
C SER A 34 17.76 -34.96 -6.14
N ARG A 35 16.95 -34.54 -5.18
CA ARG A 35 16.60 -35.26 -3.95
C ARG A 35 15.10 -35.18 -3.73
N GLN A 36 14.56 -36.04 -2.89
CA GLN A 36 13.26 -35.75 -2.25
C GLN A 36 13.48 -35.75 -0.76
N PHE A 37 13.03 -34.67 -0.11
CA PHE A 37 13.14 -34.54 1.32
C PHE A 37 11.85 -35.04 1.97
N SER A 38 12.00 -35.87 3.00
CA SER A 38 10.89 -36.34 3.83
C SER A 38 11.31 -36.34 5.28
N LEU A 39 10.36 -36.06 6.18
CA LEU A 39 10.57 -36.05 7.62
C LEU A 39 10.12 -37.39 8.21
N LYS A 40 10.97 -37.99 9.05
CA LYS A 40 10.56 -39.07 9.96
C LYS A 40 10.48 -38.52 11.36
N LEU A 41 9.28 -38.49 11.94
CA LEU A 41 9.06 -38.04 13.30
C LEU A 41 9.40 -39.16 14.28
N GLY A 42 10.20 -38.84 15.30
CA GLY A 42 10.40 -39.70 16.46
C GLY A 42 9.27 -39.54 17.49
N GLU A 43 9.07 -40.54 18.34
CA GLU A 43 8.17 -40.42 19.48
C GLU A 43 8.59 -39.22 20.37
N GLY A 44 7.63 -38.39 20.77
CA GLY A 44 7.87 -37.19 21.58
C GLY A 44 8.30 -35.93 20.81
N SER A 45 8.23 -35.92 19.47
CA SER A 45 8.50 -34.72 18.68
C SER A 45 7.47 -33.61 18.94
N ASP A 46 7.93 -32.35 19.03
CA ASP A 46 7.07 -31.17 19.13
C ASP A 46 6.24 -31.01 17.84
N PRO A 47 4.90 -31.10 17.90
CA PRO A 47 4.04 -31.06 16.72
C PRO A 47 4.17 -29.78 15.90
N ALA A 48 4.31 -28.62 16.55
CA ALA A 48 4.39 -27.33 15.85
C ALA A 48 5.72 -27.20 15.09
N LYS A 49 6.81 -27.68 15.69
CA LYS A 49 8.12 -27.72 15.02
C LYS A 49 8.14 -28.74 13.88
N ALA A 50 7.47 -29.88 14.05
CA ALA A 50 7.33 -30.90 13.02
C ALA A 50 6.57 -30.38 11.79
N GLU A 51 5.49 -29.62 12.02
CA GLU A 51 4.72 -28.95 10.98
C GLU A 51 5.59 -27.94 10.20
N ALA A 52 6.28 -27.05 10.90
CA ALA A 52 7.19 -26.08 10.30
C ALA A 52 8.28 -26.75 9.43
N VAL A 53 8.92 -27.81 9.95
CA VAL A 53 9.92 -28.56 9.16
C VAL A 53 9.28 -29.20 7.94
N THR A 54 8.10 -29.81 8.07
CA THR A 54 7.40 -30.44 6.95
C THR A 54 7.08 -29.42 5.85
N ALA A 55 6.51 -28.29 6.20
CA ALA A 55 6.21 -27.21 5.27
C ALA A 55 7.48 -26.68 4.57
N PHE A 56 8.60 -26.56 5.29
CA PHE A 56 9.88 -26.21 4.67
C PHE A 56 10.38 -27.29 3.68
N LEU A 57 10.27 -28.58 4.03
CA LEU A 57 10.68 -29.67 3.13
C LEU A 57 9.80 -29.74 1.87
N ASP A 58 8.49 -29.57 2.02
CA ASP A 58 7.54 -29.52 0.89
C ASP A 58 7.90 -28.39 -0.07
N ARG A 59 8.29 -27.24 0.48
CA ARG A 59 8.76 -26.12 -0.30
C ARG A 59 10.05 -26.41 -1.06
N LEU A 60 11.03 -27.05 -0.42
CA LEU A 60 12.23 -27.51 -1.10
C LEU A 60 11.88 -28.50 -2.22
N ASN A 61 10.95 -29.43 -1.99
CA ASN A 61 10.50 -30.38 -3.00
C ASN A 61 9.84 -29.66 -4.20
N ASN A 62 9.02 -28.63 -3.97
CA ASN A 62 8.41 -27.82 -5.04
C ASN A 62 9.47 -27.06 -5.88
N MET A 63 10.50 -26.51 -5.23
CA MET A 63 11.64 -25.89 -5.92
C MET A 63 12.39 -26.90 -6.77
N GLN A 64 12.55 -28.13 -6.25
CA GLN A 64 13.16 -29.20 -7.01
C GLN A 64 12.33 -29.56 -8.25
N THR A 65 11.02 -29.76 -8.14
CA THR A 65 10.17 -30.00 -9.32
C THR A 65 10.27 -28.85 -10.34
N THR A 66 10.33 -27.61 -9.88
CA THR A 66 10.50 -26.45 -10.77
C THR A 66 11.81 -26.51 -11.56
N VAL A 67 12.94 -26.72 -10.86
CA VAL A 67 14.28 -26.69 -11.45
C VAL A 67 14.56 -27.95 -12.28
N PHE A 68 14.26 -29.12 -11.73
CA PHE A 68 14.66 -30.41 -12.31
C PHE A 68 13.64 -30.96 -13.31
N ASP A 69 12.36 -30.59 -13.23
CA ASP A 69 11.31 -31.14 -14.11
C ASP A 69 10.73 -30.07 -15.05
N ASN A 70 10.29 -28.93 -14.51
CA ASN A 70 9.53 -27.94 -15.30
C ASN A 70 10.40 -27.17 -16.31
N VAL A 71 11.64 -26.80 -15.94
CA VAL A 71 12.56 -26.10 -16.87
C VAL A 71 12.92 -26.97 -18.09
N PRO A 72 13.38 -28.23 -17.92
CA PRO A 72 13.63 -29.11 -19.06
C PRO A 72 12.39 -29.34 -19.93
N ALA A 73 11.23 -29.49 -19.30
CA ALA A 73 9.96 -29.69 -20.00
C ALA A 73 9.62 -28.49 -20.89
N ALA A 74 9.71 -27.26 -20.38
CA ALA A 74 9.45 -26.04 -21.16
C ALA A 74 10.42 -25.89 -22.34
N LEU A 75 11.70 -26.23 -22.16
CA LEU A 75 12.69 -26.23 -23.24
C LEU A 75 12.39 -27.29 -24.31
N GLU A 76 11.90 -28.46 -23.91
CA GLU A 76 11.48 -29.53 -24.83
C GLU A 76 10.21 -29.14 -25.60
N THR A 77 9.25 -28.46 -24.95
CA THR A 77 8.07 -27.87 -25.61
C THR A 77 8.50 -26.90 -26.70
N TYR A 78 9.39 -25.96 -26.38
CA TYR A 78 9.91 -25.00 -27.34
C TYR A 78 10.63 -25.66 -28.53
N ALA A 79 11.51 -26.64 -28.27
CA ALA A 79 12.17 -27.40 -29.32
C ALA A 79 11.17 -28.17 -30.21
N THR A 80 10.11 -28.69 -29.60
CA THR A 80 9.03 -29.39 -30.30
C THR A 80 8.25 -28.48 -31.23
N VAL A 81 7.94 -27.25 -30.80
CA VAL A 81 7.31 -26.22 -31.65
C VAL A 81 8.16 -25.96 -32.90
N VAL A 82 9.47 -25.74 -32.75
CA VAL A 82 10.37 -25.50 -33.89
C VAL A 82 10.43 -26.70 -34.83
N SER A 83 10.59 -27.92 -34.28
CA SER A 83 10.66 -29.13 -35.10
C SER A 83 9.34 -29.46 -35.79
N THR A 84 8.19 -29.11 -35.19
CA THR A 84 6.87 -29.32 -35.81
C THR A 84 6.68 -28.40 -37.00
N TYR A 85 7.14 -27.14 -36.89
CA TYR A 85 7.13 -26.21 -38.02
C TYR A 85 8.03 -26.70 -39.15
N GLU A 86 9.26 -27.13 -38.86
CA GLU A 86 10.17 -27.73 -39.84
C GLU A 86 9.52 -28.94 -40.54
N ASN A 87 9.00 -29.91 -39.79
CA ASN A 87 8.33 -31.10 -40.32
C ASN A 87 7.12 -30.75 -41.19
N SER A 88 6.38 -29.69 -40.85
CA SER A 88 5.23 -29.23 -41.64
C SER A 88 5.68 -28.67 -42.99
N LEU A 89 6.79 -27.91 -43.03
CA LEU A 89 7.36 -27.40 -44.27
C LEU A 89 7.93 -28.53 -45.14
N SER A 90 8.69 -29.44 -44.55
CA SER A 90 9.26 -30.60 -45.22
C SER A 90 8.16 -31.54 -45.76
N GLY A 91 7.11 -31.78 -44.96
CA GLY A 91 5.92 -32.55 -45.33
C GLY A 91 5.09 -31.91 -46.47
N ALA A 92 5.04 -30.57 -46.53
CA ALA A 92 4.46 -29.84 -47.66
C ALA A 92 5.35 -29.88 -48.94
N GLY A 93 6.50 -30.54 -48.88
CA GLY A 93 7.42 -30.77 -49.99
C GLY A 93 8.42 -29.63 -50.22
N PHE A 94 8.62 -28.75 -49.25
CA PHE A 94 9.71 -27.76 -49.30
C PHE A 94 11.02 -28.39 -48.81
N GLN A 95 12.15 -28.05 -49.42
CA GLN A 95 13.43 -28.74 -49.15
C GLN A 95 14.53 -27.88 -48.54
N SER A 96 14.57 -26.57 -48.81
CA SER A 96 15.69 -25.72 -48.37
C SER A 96 15.25 -24.33 -47.96
N LYS A 97 14.48 -23.65 -48.82
CA LYS A 97 13.95 -22.31 -48.60
C LYS A 97 12.48 -22.27 -48.93
N VAL A 98 11.76 -21.43 -48.21
CA VAL A 98 10.34 -21.14 -48.48
C VAL A 98 10.14 -19.65 -48.51
N TRP A 99 9.41 -19.16 -49.50
CA TRP A 99 8.91 -17.80 -49.49
C TRP A 99 7.46 -17.79 -50.00
N SER A 100 6.66 -16.94 -49.38
CA SER A 100 5.37 -16.53 -49.92
C SER A 100 5.18 -15.03 -49.71
N ASP A 101 4.50 -14.40 -50.65
CA ASP A 101 4.15 -12.98 -50.64
C ASP A 101 2.63 -12.85 -50.57
N ASP A 102 2.13 -11.79 -49.92
CA ASP A 102 0.70 -11.63 -49.68
C ASP A 102 -0.06 -11.51 -51.02
N GLY A 103 -0.97 -12.45 -51.28
CA GLY A 103 -1.74 -12.52 -52.53
C GLY A 103 -0.98 -13.08 -53.75
N GLY A 104 0.30 -13.44 -53.62
CA GLY A 104 1.11 -13.93 -54.75
C GLY A 104 0.63 -15.27 -55.32
N ALA A 105 0.14 -16.18 -54.47
CA ALA A 105 -0.39 -17.47 -54.90
C ALA A 105 -1.71 -17.32 -55.70
N GLU A 106 -2.59 -16.41 -55.27
CA GLU A 106 -3.85 -16.11 -55.96
C GLU A 106 -3.63 -15.46 -57.32
N ALA A 107 -2.66 -14.54 -57.43
CA ALA A 107 -2.31 -13.90 -58.69
C ALA A 107 -1.83 -14.92 -59.74
N VAL A 108 -0.95 -15.86 -59.34
CA VAL A 108 -0.49 -16.94 -60.23
C VAL A 108 -1.64 -17.88 -60.59
N SER A 109 -2.45 -18.29 -59.61
CA SER A 109 -3.63 -19.14 -59.85
C SER A 109 -4.58 -18.54 -60.88
N SER A 110 -4.83 -17.23 -60.77
CA SER A 110 -5.67 -16.48 -61.71
C SER A 110 -5.07 -16.42 -63.12
N ALA A 111 -3.76 -16.23 -63.25
CA ALA A 111 -3.08 -16.20 -64.54
C ALA A 111 -3.11 -17.57 -65.27
N LEU A 112 -2.93 -18.67 -64.54
CA LEU A 112 -2.98 -20.04 -65.07
C LEU A 112 -4.39 -20.44 -65.53
N ARG A 113 -5.43 -19.97 -64.82
CA ARG A 113 -6.85 -20.26 -65.14
C ARG A 113 -7.48 -19.32 -66.17
N GLY A 114 -6.83 -18.19 -66.48
CA GLY A 114 -7.35 -17.16 -67.37
C GLY A 114 -6.46 -16.96 -68.59
N ALA A 115 -5.60 -15.95 -68.52
CA ALA A 115 -4.81 -15.47 -69.66
C ALA A 115 -4.02 -16.57 -70.38
N GLN A 116 -3.47 -17.56 -69.67
CA GLN A 116 -2.74 -18.66 -70.31
C GLN A 116 -3.65 -19.62 -71.10
N ILE A 117 -4.87 -19.86 -70.62
CA ILE A 117 -5.85 -20.67 -71.34
C ILE A 117 -6.31 -19.92 -72.60
N ASP A 118 -6.53 -18.61 -72.49
CA ASP A 118 -6.90 -17.76 -73.63
C ASP A 118 -5.84 -17.82 -74.75
N ASP A 119 -4.55 -17.76 -74.38
CA ASP A 119 -3.44 -17.88 -75.33
C ASP A 119 -3.39 -19.26 -76.00
N ILE A 120 -3.59 -20.35 -75.23
CA ILE A 120 -3.65 -21.72 -75.77
C ILE A 120 -4.79 -21.86 -76.78
N HIS A 121 -5.99 -21.34 -76.47
CA HIS A 121 -7.12 -21.35 -77.39
C HIS A 121 -6.81 -20.57 -78.68
N SER A 122 -6.21 -19.38 -78.55
CA SER A 122 -5.83 -18.55 -79.70
C SER A 122 -4.86 -19.27 -80.65
N VAL A 123 -3.85 -19.96 -80.08
CA VAL A 123 -2.90 -20.77 -80.85
C VAL A 123 -3.59 -21.97 -81.48
N LYS A 124 -4.42 -22.71 -80.73
CA LYS A 124 -5.16 -23.86 -81.26
C LYS A 124 -6.09 -23.47 -82.39
N ASP A 125 -6.85 -22.39 -82.28
CA ASP A 125 -7.77 -21.95 -83.33
C ASP A 125 -7.02 -21.49 -84.58
N SER A 126 -5.82 -20.93 -84.43
CA SER A 126 -4.96 -20.56 -85.55
C SER A 126 -4.37 -21.80 -86.24
N LEU A 127 -3.91 -22.79 -85.47
CA LEU A 127 -3.33 -24.02 -86.00
C LEU A 127 -4.41 -24.93 -86.63
N GLN A 128 -5.56 -25.06 -85.99
CA GLN A 128 -6.71 -25.83 -86.49
C GLN A 128 -7.17 -25.29 -87.84
N ARG A 129 -7.32 -23.97 -87.99
CA ARG A 129 -7.62 -23.33 -89.29
C ARG A 129 -6.58 -23.65 -90.37
N ALA A 130 -5.30 -23.77 -90.00
CA ALA A 130 -4.26 -24.14 -90.95
C ALA A 130 -4.35 -25.62 -91.34
N ILE A 131 -4.59 -26.51 -90.37
CA ILE A 131 -4.79 -27.96 -90.59
C ILE A 131 -6.02 -28.20 -91.46
N ASP A 132 -7.15 -27.54 -91.17
CA ASP A 132 -8.40 -27.68 -91.92
C ASP A 132 -8.21 -27.30 -93.40
N LYS A 133 -7.49 -26.20 -93.68
CA LYS A 133 -7.16 -25.79 -95.06
C LYS A 133 -6.30 -26.82 -95.80
N VAL A 134 -5.35 -27.43 -95.10
CA VAL A 134 -4.51 -28.50 -95.69
C VAL A 134 -5.34 -29.75 -95.94
N ALA A 135 -6.20 -30.14 -95.00
CA ALA A 135 -7.07 -31.30 -95.12
C ALA A 135 -8.06 -31.15 -96.29
N GLU A 136 -8.67 -29.97 -96.44
CA GLU A 136 -9.54 -29.61 -97.57
C GLU A 136 -8.81 -29.70 -98.91
N ALA A 137 -7.61 -29.12 -99.02
CA ALA A 137 -6.81 -29.13 -100.25
C ALA A 137 -6.36 -30.55 -100.66
N LEU A 138 -6.22 -31.47 -99.69
CA LEU A 138 -5.82 -32.86 -99.92
C LEU A 138 -7.02 -33.83 -100.02
N GLU A 139 -8.26 -33.33 -99.94
CA GLU A 139 -9.51 -34.13 -99.86
C GLU A 139 -9.46 -35.23 -98.77
N SER A 140 -8.86 -34.91 -97.63
CA SER A 140 -8.64 -35.82 -96.50
C SER A 140 -9.41 -35.39 -95.25
N SER A 141 -9.55 -36.28 -94.26
CA SER A 141 -10.17 -35.95 -92.98
C SER A 141 -9.27 -35.04 -92.14
N THR A 142 -9.85 -33.98 -91.57
CA THR A 142 -9.13 -33.08 -90.64
C THR A 142 -8.75 -33.77 -89.33
N PHE A 143 -7.74 -33.24 -88.65
CA PHE A 143 -7.29 -33.67 -87.32
C PHE A 143 -7.77 -32.68 -86.26
N ASP A 144 -8.42 -33.16 -85.20
CA ASP A 144 -8.92 -32.32 -84.11
C ASP A 144 -7.87 -32.12 -83.01
N LEU A 145 -7.47 -30.87 -82.80
CA LEU A 145 -6.52 -30.49 -81.75
C LEU A 145 -7.17 -30.33 -80.36
N SER A 146 -8.50 -30.34 -80.25
CA SER A 146 -9.22 -30.05 -79.01
C SER A 146 -8.85 -30.96 -77.83
N PRO A 147 -8.65 -32.29 -77.99
CA PRO A 147 -8.27 -33.15 -76.87
C PRO A 147 -6.94 -32.76 -76.20
N GLY A 148 -5.97 -32.26 -76.98
CA GLY A 148 -4.69 -31.78 -76.46
C GLY A 148 -4.84 -30.50 -75.65
N VAL A 149 -5.71 -29.60 -76.08
CA VAL A 149 -6.03 -28.35 -75.36
C VAL A 149 -6.75 -28.64 -74.05
N THR A 150 -7.75 -29.52 -74.05
CA THR A 150 -8.47 -29.91 -72.82
C THR A 150 -7.52 -30.52 -71.78
N THR A 151 -6.52 -31.30 -72.22
CA THR A 151 -5.49 -31.83 -71.31
C THR A 151 -4.65 -30.69 -70.71
N ALA A 152 -4.19 -29.75 -71.55
CA ALA A 152 -3.41 -28.60 -71.08
C ALA A 152 -4.19 -27.68 -70.11
N GLU A 153 -5.47 -27.43 -70.37
CA GLU A 153 -6.35 -26.69 -69.45
C GLU A 153 -6.48 -27.39 -68.09
N SER A 154 -6.72 -28.70 -68.10
CA SER A 154 -6.80 -29.50 -66.87
C SER A 154 -5.48 -29.46 -66.09
N ASP A 155 -4.35 -29.56 -66.78
CA ASP A 155 -3.02 -29.49 -66.16
C ASP A 155 -2.75 -28.10 -65.56
N LEU A 156 -3.12 -27.02 -66.25
CA LEU A 156 -3.00 -25.64 -65.74
C LEU A 156 -3.93 -25.39 -64.54
N ALA A 157 -5.17 -25.85 -64.58
CA ALA A 157 -6.11 -25.75 -63.47
C ALA A 157 -5.63 -26.54 -62.23
N THR A 158 -5.04 -27.71 -62.46
CA THR A 158 -4.39 -28.52 -61.41
C THR A 158 -3.19 -27.78 -60.83
N ALA A 159 -2.32 -27.21 -61.67
CA ALA A 159 -1.18 -26.41 -61.22
C ALA A 159 -1.62 -25.18 -60.41
N ALA A 160 -2.70 -24.50 -60.81
CA ALA A 160 -3.28 -23.36 -60.11
C ALA A 160 -3.79 -23.73 -58.70
N THR A 161 -4.46 -24.88 -58.59
CA THR A 161 -4.97 -25.43 -57.31
C THR A 161 -3.81 -25.84 -56.40
N ASN A 162 -2.84 -26.57 -56.94
CA ASN A 162 -1.63 -26.97 -56.20
C ASN A 162 -0.87 -25.76 -55.65
N ARG A 163 -0.90 -24.61 -56.33
CA ARG A 163 -0.25 -23.38 -55.88
C ARG A 163 -0.94 -22.76 -54.67
N THR A 164 -2.27 -22.67 -54.69
CA THR A 164 -3.06 -22.14 -53.57
C THR A 164 -3.04 -23.08 -52.38
N ASP A 165 -3.10 -24.39 -52.60
CA ASP A 165 -3.08 -25.39 -51.53
C ASP A 165 -1.73 -25.38 -50.79
N LYS A 166 -0.61 -25.31 -51.52
CA LYS A 166 0.73 -25.17 -50.91
C LYS A 166 0.88 -23.87 -50.12
N ASP A 167 0.28 -22.78 -50.57
CA ASP A 167 0.30 -21.51 -49.82
C ASP A 167 -0.55 -21.62 -48.55
N GLY A 168 -1.75 -22.20 -48.63
CA GLY A 168 -2.60 -22.45 -47.46
C GLY A 168 -1.89 -23.27 -46.38
N LEU A 169 -1.28 -24.40 -46.76
CA LEU A 169 -0.48 -25.23 -45.84
C LEU A 169 0.66 -24.45 -45.18
N LEU A 170 1.33 -23.56 -45.92
CA LEU A 170 2.39 -22.71 -45.39
C LEU A 170 1.85 -21.68 -44.39
N GLN A 171 0.73 -21.04 -44.69
CA GLN A 171 0.09 -20.05 -43.81
C GLN A 171 -0.38 -20.70 -42.50
N GLU A 172 -1.01 -21.88 -42.58
CA GLU A 172 -1.47 -22.64 -41.41
C GLU A 172 -0.29 -23.08 -40.51
N ALA A 173 0.77 -23.62 -41.13
CA ALA A 173 1.99 -24.01 -40.41
C ALA A 173 2.65 -22.81 -39.72
N TYR A 174 2.72 -21.66 -40.40
CA TYR A 174 3.30 -20.44 -39.85
C TYR A 174 2.45 -19.86 -38.70
N ALA A 175 1.13 -19.83 -38.85
CA ALA A 175 0.23 -19.36 -37.78
C ALA A 175 0.37 -20.23 -36.52
N SER A 176 0.39 -21.56 -36.69
CA SER A 176 0.59 -22.51 -35.60
C SER A 176 1.96 -22.35 -34.94
N PHE A 177 3.01 -22.09 -35.74
CA PHE A 177 4.35 -21.84 -35.22
C PHE A 177 4.41 -20.57 -34.38
N VAL A 178 3.88 -19.45 -34.88
CA VAL A 178 3.85 -18.18 -34.14
C VAL A 178 3.07 -18.30 -32.84
N GLN A 179 1.92 -18.96 -32.86
CA GLN A 179 1.14 -19.22 -31.64
C GLN A 179 1.95 -20.07 -30.65
N GLY A 180 2.53 -21.19 -31.11
CA GLY A 180 3.34 -22.06 -30.25
C GLY A 180 4.58 -21.36 -29.67
N LEU A 181 5.20 -20.44 -30.41
CA LEU A 181 6.28 -19.60 -29.90
C LEU A 181 5.79 -18.66 -28.78
N GLY A 182 4.61 -18.06 -28.94
CA GLY A 182 3.98 -17.22 -27.91
C GLY A 182 3.66 -18.01 -26.64
N ASP A 183 3.10 -19.21 -26.78
CA ASP A 183 2.78 -20.11 -25.67
C ASP A 183 4.06 -20.56 -24.94
N SER A 184 5.11 -20.96 -25.68
CA SER A 184 6.42 -21.32 -25.11
C SER A 184 7.10 -20.15 -24.40
N GLN A 185 6.97 -18.93 -24.94
CA GLN A 185 7.49 -17.74 -24.27
C GLN A 185 6.77 -17.52 -22.94
N ALA A 186 5.44 -17.58 -22.91
CA ALA A 186 4.66 -17.41 -21.68
C ALA A 186 5.00 -18.48 -20.63
N GLU A 187 5.20 -19.73 -21.05
CA GLU A 187 5.63 -20.84 -20.18
C GLU A 187 7.01 -20.56 -19.55
N LEU A 188 8.00 -20.15 -20.36
CA LEU A 188 9.35 -19.82 -19.88
C LEU A 188 9.36 -18.56 -18.99
N ASP A 189 8.61 -17.52 -19.35
CA ASP A 189 8.47 -16.30 -18.55
C ASP A 189 7.84 -16.62 -17.18
N GLY A 190 6.87 -17.54 -17.14
CA GLY A 190 6.24 -18.02 -15.91
C GLY A 190 7.19 -18.74 -14.94
N LEU A 191 8.33 -19.26 -15.43
CA LEU A 191 9.35 -19.93 -14.61
C LEU A 191 10.34 -18.95 -13.97
N ILE A 192 10.41 -17.69 -14.41
CA ILE A 192 11.41 -16.73 -13.93
C ILE A 192 11.28 -16.50 -12.41
N ALA A 193 10.08 -16.17 -11.91
CA ALA A 193 9.89 -15.88 -10.49
C ALA A 193 10.11 -17.12 -9.59
N PRO A 194 9.61 -18.32 -9.92
CA PRO A 194 9.96 -19.55 -9.20
C PRO A 194 11.47 -19.86 -9.18
N LEU A 195 12.19 -19.59 -10.27
CA LEU A 195 13.64 -19.80 -10.33
C LEU A 195 14.41 -18.78 -9.48
N GLN A 196 13.99 -17.51 -9.47
CA GLN A 196 14.52 -16.50 -8.56
C GLN A 196 14.26 -16.92 -7.10
N ASN A 197 13.05 -17.41 -6.82
CA ASN A 197 12.67 -17.94 -5.51
C ASN A 197 13.61 -19.05 -5.02
N ALA A 198 13.85 -20.03 -5.89
CA ALA A 198 14.80 -21.10 -5.62
C ALA A 198 16.22 -20.55 -5.41
N GLN A 199 16.68 -19.65 -6.28
CA GLN A 199 18.02 -19.04 -6.23
C GLN A 199 18.28 -18.32 -4.91
N TYR A 200 17.33 -17.56 -4.38
CA TYR A 200 17.49 -16.87 -3.10
C TYR A 200 17.30 -17.81 -1.91
N THR A 201 16.38 -18.77 -2.00
CA THR A 201 16.16 -19.74 -0.92
C THR A 201 17.40 -20.57 -0.63
N ILE A 202 18.08 -21.09 -1.66
CA ILE A 202 19.29 -21.92 -1.47
C ILE A 202 20.48 -21.14 -0.88
N GLN A 203 20.45 -19.81 -0.93
CA GLN A 203 21.48 -18.97 -0.31
C GLN A 203 21.30 -18.87 1.22
N ILE A 204 20.14 -19.26 1.75
CA ILE A 204 19.91 -19.33 3.18
C ILE A 204 20.45 -20.67 3.70
N PRO A 205 21.44 -20.67 4.63
CA PRO A 205 21.92 -21.91 5.21
C PRO A 205 20.78 -22.66 5.91
N ALA A 206 20.65 -23.97 5.66
CA ALA A 206 19.62 -24.80 6.31
C ALA A 206 19.68 -24.71 7.84
N SER A 207 20.88 -24.55 8.42
CA SER A 207 21.06 -24.33 9.86
C SER A 207 20.40 -23.05 10.36
N THR A 208 20.35 -21.99 9.55
CA THR A 208 19.64 -20.74 9.88
C THR A 208 18.13 -21.00 9.95
N VAL A 209 17.57 -21.69 8.96
CA VAL A 209 16.14 -22.06 8.93
C VAL A 209 15.79 -22.94 10.13
N MET A 210 16.57 -23.98 10.39
CA MET A 210 16.34 -24.88 11.53
C MET A 210 16.47 -24.14 12.87
N THR A 211 17.42 -23.21 13.01
CA THR A 211 17.55 -22.39 14.22
C THR A 211 16.34 -21.49 14.40
N ALA A 212 15.82 -20.89 13.33
CA ALA A 212 14.63 -20.04 13.38
C ALA A 212 13.38 -20.86 13.79
N ILE A 213 13.20 -22.08 13.26
CA ILE A 213 12.14 -23.00 13.69
C ILE A 213 12.29 -23.38 15.17
N GLN A 214 13.51 -23.72 15.59
CA GLN A 214 13.78 -24.08 17.00
C GLN A 214 13.44 -22.96 17.98
N LYS A 215 13.67 -21.71 17.56
CA LYS A 215 13.36 -20.51 18.33
C LYS A 215 11.89 -20.07 18.23
N GLY A 216 11.08 -20.74 17.40
CA GLY A 216 9.70 -20.34 17.14
C GLY A 216 9.55 -19.10 16.25
N ILE A 217 10.62 -18.62 15.62
CA ILE A 217 10.60 -17.50 14.67
C ILE A 217 9.94 -17.93 13.35
N LEU A 218 10.12 -19.20 12.97
CA LEU A 218 9.44 -19.79 11.82
C LEU A 218 8.53 -20.91 12.29
N THR A 219 7.21 -20.69 12.31
CA THR A 219 6.21 -21.75 12.48
C THR A 219 5.70 -22.22 11.12
N GLY A 220 4.71 -23.12 11.09
CA GLY A 220 4.04 -23.49 9.84
C GLY A 220 3.45 -22.28 9.11
N ASP A 221 2.91 -21.33 9.87
CA ASP A 221 2.28 -20.12 9.34
C ASP A 221 3.31 -19.16 8.73
N GLU A 222 4.53 -19.04 9.28
CA GLU A 222 5.57 -18.15 8.74
C GLU A 222 6.27 -18.71 7.48
N MET A 223 5.97 -19.94 7.04
CA MET A 223 6.64 -20.53 5.87
C MET A 223 6.32 -19.80 4.56
N TYR A 224 5.26 -18.99 4.53
CA TYR A 224 4.97 -18.14 3.38
C TYR A 224 6.04 -17.06 3.16
N TYR A 225 6.89 -16.73 4.15
CA TYR A 225 7.99 -15.78 3.96
C TYR A 225 8.85 -16.14 2.78
N PHE A 226 9.10 -17.43 2.58
CA PHE A 226 9.91 -17.88 1.49
C PHE A 226 9.26 -17.58 0.12
N ASP A 227 7.95 -17.30 -0.01
CA ASP A 227 7.30 -16.91 -1.28
C ASP A 227 7.79 -15.56 -1.77
N TYR A 228 8.20 -14.72 -0.82
CA TYR A 228 8.68 -13.38 -1.06
C TYR A 228 10.20 -13.30 -1.29
N LEU A 229 10.90 -14.44 -1.43
CA LEU A 229 12.32 -14.52 -1.77
C LEU A 229 12.58 -14.39 -3.28
N THR A 230 11.99 -13.42 -3.96
CA THR A 230 12.12 -13.25 -5.42
C THR A 230 13.07 -12.11 -5.83
N SER A 231 13.54 -11.33 -4.86
CA SER A 231 14.44 -10.19 -5.07
C SER A 231 15.56 -10.14 -4.04
N LYS A 232 16.58 -9.31 -4.31
CA LYS A 232 17.70 -9.08 -3.39
C LYS A 232 17.23 -8.40 -2.10
N GLU A 233 16.32 -7.45 -2.22
CA GLU A 233 15.71 -6.72 -1.11
C GLU A 233 14.91 -7.67 -0.23
N GLY A 234 14.05 -8.50 -0.83
CA GLY A 234 13.27 -9.52 -0.13
C GLY A 234 14.14 -10.54 0.59
N PHE A 235 15.19 -11.04 -0.09
CA PHE A 235 16.18 -11.91 0.53
C PHE A 235 16.84 -11.26 1.76
N THR A 236 17.22 -9.99 1.67
CA THR A 236 17.88 -9.27 2.77
C THR A 236 16.92 -9.12 3.96
N VAL A 237 15.67 -8.72 3.70
CA VAL A 237 14.61 -8.57 4.72
C VAL A 237 14.35 -9.89 5.45
N ILE A 238 14.03 -10.95 4.70
CA ILE A 238 13.64 -12.24 5.28
C ILE A 238 14.81 -12.88 6.02
N LYS A 239 16.03 -12.78 5.48
CA LYS A 239 17.23 -13.26 6.17
C LYS A 239 17.49 -12.51 7.48
N ALA A 240 17.32 -11.19 7.49
CA ALA A 240 17.49 -10.36 8.69
C ALA A 240 16.47 -10.76 9.78
N VAL A 241 15.22 -10.94 9.38
CA VAL A 241 14.13 -11.41 10.24
C VAL A 241 14.42 -12.77 10.86
N MET A 242 14.77 -13.75 10.03
CA MET A 242 14.98 -15.12 10.48
C MET A 242 16.24 -15.28 11.34
N SER A 243 17.32 -14.57 10.99
CA SER A 243 18.61 -14.76 11.66
C SER A 243 18.72 -13.92 12.95
N ARG A 244 18.13 -12.71 12.95
CA ARG A 244 18.28 -11.69 13.99
C ARG A 244 19.75 -11.41 14.35
N LYS A 245 20.68 -11.64 13.41
CA LYS A 245 22.12 -11.43 13.60
C LYS A 245 22.53 -10.03 13.17
N LYS A 246 23.48 -9.44 13.91
CA LYS A 246 24.02 -8.09 13.64
C LYS A 246 24.27 -7.82 12.15
N GLY A 247 25.03 -8.67 11.47
CA GLY A 247 25.40 -8.42 10.07
C GLY A 247 24.22 -8.43 9.10
N ASP A 248 23.20 -9.26 9.35
CA ASP A 248 22.01 -9.31 8.49
C ASP A 248 21.06 -8.13 8.79
N ILE A 249 20.94 -7.72 10.06
CA ILE A 249 20.18 -6.53 10.47
C ILE A 249 20.86 -5.24 9.98
N GLU A 250 22.19 -5.13 10.06
CA GLU A 250 22.90 -3.99 9.49
C GLU A 250 22.72 -3.93 7.96
N ALA A 251 22.71 -5.08 7.27
CA ALA A 251 22.44 -5.12 5.83
C ALA A 251 21.04 -4.62 5.44
N LEU A 252 20.03 -4.80 6.32
CA LEU A 252 18.69 -4.20 6.13
C LEU A 252 18.76 -2.68 6.03
N THR A 253 19.59 -2.04 6.86
CA THR A 253 19.74 -0.56 6.85
C THR A 253 20.48 -0.03 5.62
N GLU A 254 21.19 -0.90 4.88
CA GLU A 254 21.87 -0.53 3.64
C GLU A 254 20.94 -0.53 2.42
N LEU A 255 19.72 -1.08 2.55
CA LEU A 255 18.74 -1.05 1.48
C LEU A 255 18.18 0.37 1.30
N SER A 256 17.87 0.73 0.06
CA SER A 256 17.04 1.91 -0.17
C SER A 256 15.62 1.63 0.34
N PRO A 257 15.05 2.44 1.24
CA PRO A 257 13.71 2.22 1.77
C PRO A 257 12.61 2.16 0.70
N ASN A 258 12.86 2.75 -0.47
CA ASN A 258 11.92 2.77 -1.60
C ASN A 258 11.95 1.51 -2.47
N LEU A 259 12.98 0.66 -2.34
CA LEU A 259 13.11 -0.59 -3.09
C LEU A 259 12.56 -1.81 -2.32
N ILE A 260 12.33 -1.68 -1.02
CA ILE A 260 11.63 -2.68 -0.21
C ILE A 260 10.14 -2.62 -0.58
N SER A 261 9.54 -3.77 -0.93
CA SER A 261 8.11 -3.84 -1.28
C SER A 261 7.22 -3.69 -0.05
N GLU A 262 5.94 -3.42 -0.28
CA GLU A 262 4.91 -3.35 0.76
C GLU A 262 4.82 -4.65 1.57
N ASP A 263 4.74 -5.81 0.90
CA ASP A 263 4.73 -7.12 1.54
C ASP A 263 5.95 -7.34 2.45
N HIS A 264 7.13 -6.89 2.03
CA HIS A 264 8.34 -6.99 2.86
C HIS A 264 8.28 -6.05 4.08
N TYR A 265 7.67 -4.88 3.96
CA TYR A 265 7.44 -4.01 5.12
C TYR A 265 6.41 -4.58 6.09
N GLN A 266 5.38 -5.27 5.60
CA GLN A 266 4.41 -5.97 6.46
C GLN A 266 5.09 -7.11 7.24
N ILE A 267 5.96 -7.89 6.58
CA ILE A 267 6.79 -8.91 7.25
C ILE A 267 7.69 -8.26 8.31
N LEU A 268 8.38 -7.16 7.98
CA LEU A 268 9.21 -6.43 8.94
C LEU A 268 8.39 -5.91 10.11
N ALA A 269 7.25 -5.27 9.88
CA ALA A 269 6.40 -4.71 10.92
C ALA A 269 5.92 -5.80 11.88
N ARG A 270 5.47 -6.93 11.34
CA ARG A 270 5.05 -8.09 12.12
C ARG A 270 6.18 -8.60 13.01
N GLU A 271 7.34 -8.87 12.43
CA GLU A 271 8.46 -9.50 13.14
C GLU A 271 9.13 -8.55 14.12
N MET A 272 9.34 -7.31 13.71
CA MET A 272 9.90 -6.27 14.59
C MET A 272 8.97 -5.96 15.76
N SER A 273 7.65 -6.15 15.63
CA SER A 273 6.74 -5.99 16.76
C SER A 273 7.01 -7.02 17.85
N GLU A 274 7.29 -8.27 17.48
CA GLU A 274 7.69 -9.31 18.43
C GLU A 274 9.04 -9.01 19.07
N TRP A 275 9.96 -8.36 18.34
CA TRP A 275 11.26 -7.97 18.88
C TRP A 275 11.16 -6.96 20.01
N THR A 276 10.02 -6.29 20.14
CA THR A 276 9.72 -5.38 21.25
C THR A 276 9.19 -6.08 22.49
N ASN A 277 9.14 -7.41 22.52
CA ASN A 277 8.87 -8.14 23.75
C ASN A 277 10.05 -7.99 24.71
N LYS A 278 9.81 -7.41 25.90
CA LYS A 278 10.85 -7.20 26.93
C LYS A 278 11.57 -8.48 27.39
N HIS A 279 10.96 -9.65 27.17
CA HIS A 279 11.54 -10.95 27.50
C HIS A 279 12.29 -11.60 26.31
N ASP A 280 12.14 -11.09 25.09
CA ASP A 280 12.86 -11.57 23.92
C ASP A 280 14.21 -10.85 23.78
N THR A 281 15.21 -11.36 24.49
CA THR A 281 16.59 -10.85 24.44
C THR A 281 17.17 -10.82 23.02
N SER A 282 16.76 -11.73 22.14
CA SER A 282 17.24 -11.78 20.76
C SER A 282 16.60 -10.70 19.89
N GLY A 283 15.32 -10.44 20.11
CA GLY A 283 14.57 -9.34 19.52
C GLY A 283 15.13 -7.98 19.93
N LEU A 284 15.33 -7.76 21.24
CA LEU A 284 15.94 -6.51 21.74
C LEU A 284 17.35 -6.28 21.16
N ALA A 285 18.16 -7.34 21.03
CA ALA A 285 19.45 -7.24 20.36
C ALA A 285 19.30 -6.85 18.88
N ALA A 286 18.32 -7.40 18.16
CA ALA A 286 18.03 -7.02 16.77
C ALA A 286 17.61 -5.55 16.65
N MET A 287 16.76 -5.05 17.54
CA MET A 287 16.39 -3.62 17.61
C MET A 287 17.62 -2.71 17.83
N ASN A 288 18.54 -3.13 18.69
CA ASN A 288 19.79 -2.42 18.93
C ASN A 288 20.73 -2.45 17.71
N PHE A 289 20.82 -3.58 16.99
CA PHE A 289 21.59 -3.64 15.76
C PHE A 289 20.98 -2.74 14.67
N LEU A 290 19.65 -2.66 14.59
CA LEU A 290 18.95 -1.78 13.67
C LEU A 290 19.28 -0.30 13.96
N LEU A 291 19.14 0.14 15.22
CA LEU A 291 19.51 1.51 15.62
C LEU A 291 20.97 1.83 15.28
N ASN A 292 21.89 0.91 15.50
CA ASN A 292 23.30 1.14 15.17
C ASN A 292 23.57 1.17 13.66
N GLY A 293 22.80 0.45 12.84
CA GLY A 293 22.83 0.57 11.38
C GLY A 293 22.27 1.91 10.91
N MET A 294 21.10 2.30 11.43
CA MET A 294 20.44 3.58 11.15
C MET A 294 21.31 4.78 11.54
N GLY A 295 22.13 4.66 12.58
CA GLY A 295 23.03 5.73 13.03
C GLY A 295 24.12 6.09 12.01
N LYS A 296 24.31 5.27 10.98
CA LYS A 296 25.23 5.51 9.85
C LYS A 296 24.53 6.14 8.63
N LYS A 297 23.20 6.26 8.67
CA LYS A 297 22.35 6.81 7.60
C LYS A 297 21.85 8.21 7.95
N THR A 298 21.44 8.96 6.95
CA THR A 298 20.87 10.31 7.19
C THR A 298 19.54 10.22 7.93
N VAL A 299 19.18 11.31 8.62
CA VAL A 299 17.88 11.40 9.32
C VAL A 299 16.72 11.26 8.32
N GLU A 300 16.88 11.81 7.13
CA GLU A 300 15.89 11.74 6.04
C GLU A 300 15.68 10.29 5.56
N GLU A 301 16.75 9.55 5.28
CA GLU A 301 16.65 8.14 4.88
C GLU A 301 15.98 7.28 5.96
N ASN A 302 16.39 7.48 7.22
CA ASN A 302 15.80 6.80 8.36
C ASN A 302 14.31 7.12 8.50
N ASN A 303 13.91 8.38 8.30
CA ASN A 303 12.50 8.77 8.38
C ASN A 303 11.66 8.09 7.30
N VAL A 304 12.16 7.95 6.06
CA VAL A 304 11.43 7.22 4.99
C VAL A 304 11.22 5.76 5.38
N PHE A 305 12.25 5.09 5.91
CA PHE A 305 12.12 3.71 6.40
C PHE A 305 11.09 3.61 7.53
N LEU A 306 11.20 4.48 8.54
CA LEU A 306 10.30 4.51 9.70
C LEU A 306 8.85 4.88 9.34
N ASP A 307 8.64 5.73 8.33
CA ASP A 307 7.30 6.05 7.80
C ASP A 307 6.66 4.83 7.13
N LYS A 308 7.41 4.15 6.25
CA LYS A 308 6.90 2.94 5.57
C LYS A 308 6.64 1.80 6.55
N LEU A 309 7.51 1.63 7.55
CA LEU A 309 7.30 0.67 8.64
C LEU A 309 6.05 1.02 9.46
N ALA A 310 5.81 2.31 9.77
CA ALA A 310 4.62 2.74 10.50
C ALA A 310 3.33 2.50 9.72
N VAL A 311 3.34 2.69 8.39
CA VAL A 311 2.19 2.39 7.52
C VAL A 311 1.87 0.90 7.56
N ALA A 312 2.86 0.04 7.28
CA ALA A 312 2.66 -1.40 7.31
C ALA A 312 2.23 -1.91 8.71
N LEU A 313 2.78 -1.35 9.78
CA LEU A 313 2.36 -1.65 11.14
C LEU A 313 0.90 -1.28 11.42
N THR A 314 0.47 -0.14 10.90
CA THR A 314 -0.91 0.34 11.04
C THR A 314 -1.89 -0.57 10.28
N GLU A 315 -1.52 -1.01 9.07
CA GLU A 315 -2.30 -1.98 8.30
C GLU A 315 -2.44 -3.31 9.06
N MET A 316 -1.33 -3.86 9.55
CA MET A 316 -1.32 -5.09 10.35
C MET A 316 -2.19 -4.98 11.62
N ALA A 317 -2.15 -3.83 12.30
CA ALA A 317 -2.99 -3.58 13.45
C ALA A 317 -4.49 -3.56 13.09
N TYR A 318 -4.86 -2.90 11.99
CA TYR A 318 -6.25 -2.90 11.52
C TYR A 318 -6.72 -4.29 11.07
N GLU A 319 -5.88 -5.08 10.41
CA GLU A 319 -6.21 -6.46 10.05
C GLU A 319 -6.45 -7.31 11.31
N ASN A 320 -5.59 -7.17 12.32
CA ASN A 320 -5.76 -7.82 13.62
C ASN A 320 -7.11 -7.45 14.27
N GLU A 321 -7.50 -6.16 14.25
CA GLU A 321 -8.81 -5.71 14.74
C GLU A 321 -9.98 -6.30 13.94
N ILE A 322 -9.90 -6.34 12.60
CA ILE A 322 -10.95 -6.89 11.73
C ILE A 322 -11.15 -8.39 11.95
N ILE A 323 -10.06 -9.15 12.01
CA ILE A 323 -10.10 -10.61 12.23
C ILE A 323 -10.72 -10.90 13.60
N LEU A 324 -10.41 -10.11 14.63
CA LEU A 324 -11.06 -10.27 15.92
C LEU A 324 -12.56 -9.98 15.85
N LEU A 325 -12.96 -8.85 15.27
CA LEU A 325 -14.37 -8.46 15.20
C LEU A 325 -15.20 -9.52 14.44
N THR A 326 -14.67 -10.10 13.38
CA THR A 326 -15.34 -11.19 12.65
C THR A 326 -15.45 -12.46 13.50
N THR A 327 -14.41 -12.81 14.26
CA THR A 327 -14.39 -13.95 15.18
C THR A 327 -15.41 -13.79 16.31
N VAL A 328 -15.45 -12.62 16.95
CA VAL A 328 -16.30 -12.30 18.11
C VAL A 328 -17.77 -12.16 17.75
N ASN A 329 -18.08 -11.71 16.52
CA ASN A 329 -19.45 -11.61 16.03
C ASN A 329 -20.12 -12.97 15.82
N SER A 330 -19.35 -14.06 15.77
CA SER A 330 -19.92 -15.39 15.90
C SER A 330 -20.28 -15.61 17.39
N SER A 331 -21.55 -15.87 17.68
CA SER A 331 -22.17 -15.80 19.03
C SER A 331 -21.57 -16.73 20.10
N LYS A 332 -20.48 -17.44 19.80
CA LYS A 332 -19.80 -18.42 20.67
C LYS A 332 -18.55 -17.87 21.38
N PHE A 333 -18.06 -16.67 21.02
CA PHE A 333 -16.75 -16.17 21.51
C PHE A 333 -16.79 -14.78 22.15
N LYS A 334 -17.97 -14.21 22.36
CA LYS A 334 -18.12 -12.95 23.10
C LYS A 334 -17.61 -13.18 24.53
N ASP A 335 -16.59 -12.42 24.93
CA ASP A 335 -15.95 -12.46 26.25
C ASP A 335 -15.14 -13.75 26.56
N ASN A 336 -14.57 -14.44 25.55
CA ASN A 336 -13.65 -15.57 25.78
C ASN A 336 -12.17 -15.12 25.80
N PRO A 337 -11.47 -15.17 26.95
CA PRO A 337 -10.05 -14.77 27.06
C PRO A 337 -9.13 -15.53 26.09
N ASP A 338 -9.36 -16.83 25.89
CA ASP A 338 -8.54 -17.66 24.99
C ASP A 338 -8.55 -17.15 23.53
N VAL A 339 -9.60 -16.40 23.16
CA VAL A 339 -9.74 -15.77 21.85
C VAL A 339 -9.21 -14.33 21.86
N MET A 340 -9.39 -13.59 22.96
CA MET A 340 -9.09 -12.15 23.03
C MET A 340 -7.62 -11.85 23.36
N ASP A 341 -7.02 -12.64 24.25
CA ASP A 341 -5.68 -12.40 24.79
C ASP A 341 -4.58 -12.44 23.71
N PRO A 342 -4.61 -13.34 22.71
CA PRO A 342 -3.64 -13.31 21.61
C PRO A 342 -3.69 -11.99 20.81
N PHE A 343 -4.87 -11.44 20.58
CA PHE A 343 -5.03 -10.17 19.85
C PHE A 343 -4.57 -8.98 20.69
N ALA A 344 -4.90 -8.97 22.00
CA ALA A 344 -4.43 -7.94 22.92
C ALA A 344 -2.90 -7.94 23.04
N LYS A 345 -2.29 -9.13 23.11
CA LYS A 345 -0.83 -9.29 23.09
C LYS A 345 -0.24 -8.71 21.80
N ARG A 346 -0.84 -9.03 20.64
CA ARG A 346 -0.36 -8.54 19.34
C ARG A 346 -0.46 -7.02 19.22
N GLU A 347 -1.53 -6.41 19.72
CA GLU A 347 -1.66 -4.94 19.76
C GLU A 347 -0.64 -4.29 20.68
N MET A 348 -0.32 -4.90 21.83
CA MET A 348 0.75 -4.41 22.70
C MET A 348 2.10 -4.42 21.96
N GLU A 349 2.42 -5.49 21.23
CA GLU A 349 3.63 -5.58 20.39
C GLU A 349 3.63 -4.49 19.31
N TYR A 350 2.49 -4.26 18.64
CA TYR A 350 2.37 -3.18 17.65
C TYR A 350 2.54 -1.79 18.28
N ASN A 351 1.94 -1.55 19.44
CA ASN A 351 2.08 -0.30 20.16
C ASN A 351 3.53 -0.07 20.61
N ASN A 352 4.23 -1.11 21.04
CA ASN A 352 5.62 -1.01 21.41
C ASN A 352 6.51 -0.66 20.22
N LEU A 353 6.27 -1.26 19.05
CA LEU A 353 6.98 -0.91 17.83
C LEU A 353 6.66 0.52 17.36
N MET A 354 5.41 0.96 17.47
CA MET A 354 5.05 2.35 17.20
C MET A 354 5.77 3.31 18.17
N GLY A 355 5.86 2.95 19.45
CA GLY A 355 6.62 3.70 20.45
C GLY A 355 8.11 3.80 20.09
N PHE A 356 8.73 2.72 19.60
CA PHE A 356 10.08 2.74 19.04
C PHE A 356 10.21 3.71 17.86
N ILE A 357 9.29 3.64 16.89
CA ILE A 357 9.29 4.51 15.71
C ILE A 357 9.19 5.99 16.12
N LEU A 358 8.25 6.31 17.00
CA LEU A 358 8.02 7.67 17.50
C LEU A 358 9.20 8.19 18.29
N GLY A 359 9.76 7.38 19.20
CA GLY A 359 10.95 7.70 19.97
C GLY A 359 12.14 8.02 19.07
N THR A 360 12.40 7.15 18.10
CA THR A 360 13.51 7.28 17.14
C THR A 360 13.37 8.54 16.28
N LYS A 361 12.16 8.85 15.78
CA LYS A 361 11.89 10.10 15.06
C LYS A 361 12.06 11.34 15.93
N SER A 362 11.60 11.28 17.18
CA SER A 362 11.70 12.41 18.10
C SER A 362 13.14 12.77 18.47
N LEU A 363 14.06 11.80 18.40
CA LEU A 363 15.50 12.00 18.54
C LEU A 363 16.16 12.56 17.28
N LYS A 364 15.44 12.63 16.15
CA LYS A 364 16.02 12.89 14.82
C LYS A 364 17.18 11.94 14.55
N TYR A 365 16.93 10.66 14.81
CA TYR A 365 17.96 9.65 14.84
C TYR A 365 18.61 9.44 13.46
N GLY A 366 19.92 9.61 13.40
CA GLY A 366 20.71 9.46 12.18
C GLY A 366 22.04 10.18 12.29
N LYS A 367 22.86 10.04 11.27
CA LYS A 367 24.18 10.64 11.15
C LYS A 367 24.11 12.15 11.37
N ILE A 368 24.97 12.67 12.22
CA ILE A 368 25.03 14.11 12.50
C ILE A 368 26.10 14.74 11.63
N ILE A 369 25.74 15.83 10.95
CA ILE A 369 26.66 16.65 10.15
C ILE A 369 27.04 17.88 10.97
N THR A 370 28.33 18.05 11.22
CA THR A 370 28.88 19.26 11.84
C THR A 370 29.60 20.11 10.79
N ASP A 371 29.25 21.40 10.72
CA ASP A 371 29.92 22.38 9.88
C ASP A 371 30.78 23.29 10.78
N THR A 372 32.10 23.14 10.67
CA THR A 372 33.06 23.80 11.56
C THR A 372 33.98 24.74 10.79
N PRO A 373 34.18 25.99 11.24
CA PRO A 373 35.20 26.85 10.68
C PRO A 373 36.61 26.28 10.97
N GLN A 374 37.39 26.00 9.93
CA GLN A 374 38.76 25.49 10.02
C GLN A 374 39.74 26.47 9.39
N TRP A 375 40.87 26.72 10.05
CA TRP A 375 41.94 27.53 9.47
C TRP A 375 42.55 26.78 8.28
N ASN A 376 42.42 27.36 7.08
CA ASN A 376 42.93 26.76 5.86
C ASN A 376 44.26 27.44 5.48
N ASN A 377 45.36 26.71 5.67
CA ASN A 377 46.72 27.18 5.39
C ASN A 377 46.96 27.52 3.91
N ASN A 378 46.14 27.01 2.99
CA ASN A 378 46.32 27.26 1.55
C ASN A 378 45.72 28.59 1.08
N ILE A 379 44.83 29.21 1.87
CA ILE A 379 44.16 30.47 1.52
C ILE A 379 44.30 31.54 2.62
N GLU A 380 45.12 31.29 3.65
CA GLU A 380 45.34 32.17 4.81
C GLU A 380 44.03 32.76 5.38
N GLY A 381 43.04 31.89 5.61
CA GLY A 381 41.73 32.28 6.12
C GLY A 381 40.92 31.12 6.70
N TYR A 382 39.78 31.42 7.31
CA TYR A 382 38.85 30.41 7.81
C TYR A 382 38.04 29.82 6.65
N GLY A 383 38.26 28.54 6.34
CA GLY A 383 37.38 27.71 5.52
C GLY A 383 36.34 26.97 6.36
N ARG A 384 35.43 26.23 5.74
CA ARG A 384 34.46 25.34 6.42
C ARG A 384 34.88 23.88 6.27
N ALA A 385 34.77 23.10 7.34
CA ALA A 385 34.97 21.65 7.39
C ALA A 385 33.63 21.02 7.73
N VAL A 386 33.11 20.20 6.81
CA VAL A 386 31.95 19.36 7.08
C VAL A 386 32.49 18.02 7.58
N GLN A 387 32.13 17.64 8.80
CA GLN A 387 32.40 16.33 9.35
C GLN A 387 31.10 15.60 9.63
N GLU A 388 31.09 14.31 9.34
CA GLU A 388 29.95 13.45 9.60
C GLU A 388 30.29 12.50 10.74
N HIS A 389 29.37 12.38 11.70
CA HIS A 389 29.54 11.54 12.87
C HIS A 389 28.43 10.48 12.89
N ASP A 390 28.85 9.22 12.91
CA ASP A 390 27.95 8.11 13.16
C ASP A 390 27.38 8.22 14.58
N VAL A 391 26.15 7.76 14.71
CA VAL A 391 25.41 7.74 15.97
C VAL A 391 25.22 6.28 16.40
N THR A 392 25.17 6.06 17.71
CA THR A 392 24.83 4.74 18.28
C THR A 392 23.61 4.87 19.17
N GLY A 393 22.92 3.76 19.42
CA GLY A 393 21.69 3.82 20.18
C GLY A 393 21.31 2.49 20.79
N THR A 394 20.39 2.59 21.75
CA THR A 394 19.81 1.46 22.45
C THR A 394 18.31 1.60 22.54
N PHE A 395 17.63 0.47 22.42
CA PHE A 395 16.22 0.26 22.67
C PHE A 395 16.06 -0.70 23.85
N GLY A 396 15.09 -0.41 24.72
CA GLY A 396 14.77 -1.28 25.85
C GLY A 396 13.58 -0.77 26.62
N PHE A 397 13.48 -1.24 27.86
CA PHE A 397 12.40 -0.88 28.78
C PHE A 397 12.99 -0.46 30.12
N ASP A 398 12.35 0.48 30.81
CA ASP A 398 12.65 0.78 32.22
C ASP A 398 11.96 -0.20 33.17
N ASP A 399 12.20 -0.03 34.48
CA ASP A 399 11.62 -0.86 35.54
C ASP A 399 10.09 -0.77 35.61
N GLU A 400 9.49 0.30 35.08
CA GLU A 400 8.04 0.51 34.98
C GLU A 400 7.46 -0.10 33.68
N GLY A 401 8.31 -0.63 32.80
CA GLY A 401 7.91 -1.20 31.52
C GLY A 401 7.68 -0.16 30.42
N ARG A 402 8.11 1.10 30.60
CA ARG A 402 8.07 2.13 29.57
C ARG A 402 9.21 1.94 28.58
N ILE A 403 8.96 2.31 27.33
CA ILE A 403 9.94 2.17 26.25
C ILE A 403 11.03 3.22 26.41
N ILE A 404 12.29 2.80 26.25
CA ILE A 404 13.45 3.68 26.23
C ILE A 404 14.09 3.61 24.84
N VAL A 405 14.29 4.77 24.22
CA VAL A 405 15.15 4.93 23.04
C VAL A 405 16.25 5.92 23.38
N THR A 406 17.49 5.52 23.20
CA THR A 406 18.67 6.34 23.49
C THR A 406 19.49 6.57 22.24
N MET A 407 19.98 7.80 22.09
CA MET A 407 20.87 8.23 21.04
C MET A 407 22.16 8.81 21.63
N THR A 408 23.27 8.12 21.40
CA THR A 408 24.60 8.57 21.80
C THR A 408 25.35 9.10 20.57
N HIS A 409 25.74 10.37 20.64
CA HIS A 409 26.33 11.12 19.54
C HIS A 409 27.45 12.05 20.02
N VAL A 410 28.23 12.58 19.09
CA VAL A 410 29.30 13.56 19.41
C VAL A 410 28.76 14.96 19.17
N ASN A 411 28.89 15.82 20.18
CA ASN A 411 28.68 17.25 20.03
C ASN A 411 30.05 17.96 19.93
N THR A 412 30.15 18.94 19.04
CA THR A 412 31.37 19.74 18.87
C THR A 412 31.05 21.21 19.10
N SER A 413 31.83 21.85 19.98
CA SER A 413 31.67 23.28 20.27
C SER A 413 32.98 24.03 20.03
N PRO A 414 32.98 25.16 19.29
CA PRO A 414 34.18 25.95 19.07
C PRO A 414 34.59 26.70 20.35
N LYS A 415 35.84 26.54 20.80
CA LYS A 415 36.43 27.35 21.87
C LYS A 415 37.82 27.84 21.48
N TRP A 416 37.97 29.16 21.29
CA TRP A 416 39.25 29.90 21.27
C TRP A 416 40.48 29.09 20.80
N GLY A 417 40.48 28.67 19.54
CA GLY A 417 41.62 28.00 18.92
C GLY A 417 41.75 26.48 19.14
N ASN A 418 40.87 25.85 19.92
CA ASN A 418 40.78 24.39 20.10
C ASN A 418 39.31 23.89 20.00
N PHE A 419 39.13 22.61 19.65
CA PHE A 419 37.82 21.96 19.63
C PHE A 419 37.69 21.03 20.83
N LEU A 420 36.54 21.12 21.52
CA LEU A 420 36.13 20.10 22.48
C LEU A 420 35.05 19.25 21.81
N SER A 421 35.33 17.96 21.65
CA SER A 421 34.32 16.94 21.36
C SER A 421 33.88 16.32 22.67
N ASN A 422 32.57 16.28 22.92
CA ASN A 422 32.00 15.55 24.03
C ASN A 422 30.94 14.59 23.51
N GLU A 423 30.98 13.38 24.04
CA GLU A 423 29.90 12.43 23.85
C GLU A 423 28.68 12.93 24.61
N VAL A 424 27.55 12.97 23.92
CA VAL A 424 26.25 13.39 24.45
C VAL A 424 25.30 12.22 24.24
N THR A 425 24.52 11.93 25.27
CA THR A 425 23.49 10.90 25.22
C THR A 425 22.14 11.56 25.46
N ASP A 426 21.26 11.44 24.47
CA ASP A 426 19.87 11.88 24.54
C ASP A 426 18.98 10.66 24.70
N THR A 427 18.16 10.64 25.74
CA THR A 427 17.22 9.55 26.02
C THR A 427 15.78 10.03 25.90
N LYS A 428 14.95 9.27 25.19
CA LYS A 428 13.50 9.43 25.17
C LYS A 428 12.86 8.27 25.90
N ILE A 429 11.93 8.62 26.78
CA ILE A 429 11.06 7.69 27.50
C ILE A 429 9.68 7.82 26.89
N ILE A 430 9.18 6.72 26.34
CA ILE A 430 7.87 6.62 25.69
C ILE A 430 6.97 5.77 26.59
N ASP A 431 5.94 6.44 27.12
CA ASP A 431 4.87 5.82 27.88
C ASP A 431 3.70 5.53 26.94
N VAL A 432 3.27 4.27 26.90
CA VAL A 432 2.12 3.80 26.13
C VAL A 432 0.95 3.71 27.10
N SER A 433 0.09 4.71 27.09
CA SER A 433 -1.09 4.73 27.96
C SER A 433 -2.29 4.16 27.23
N THR A 434 -2.87 3.08 27.77
CA THR A 434 -4.13 2.47 27.33
C THR A 434 -5.31 2.80 28.25
N ASN A 435 -5.18 3.79 29.16
CA ASN A 435 -6.20 4.05 30.17
C ASN A 435 -6.38 5.53 30.60
N GLU A 436 -7.57 5.78 31.17
CA GLU A 436 -8.39 7.01 31.29
C GLU A 436 -7.78 8.31 31.84
N ASP A 437 -6.66 8.29 32.58
CA ASP A 437 -6.25 9.45 33.39
C ASP A 437 -5.39 10.48 32.64
N ALA A 438 -4.91 10.15 31.43
CA ALA A 438 -3.94 10.97 30.70
C ALA A 438 -4.55 12.06 29.80
N PHE A 439 -5.87 12.06 29.56
CA PHE A 439 -6.47 12.96 28.58
C PHE A 439 -7.81 13.57 29.02
N ARG A 440 -7.81 14.88 29.24
CA ARG A 440 -9.00 15.65 29.64
C ARG A 440 -9.85 15.93 28.40
N LEU A 441 -10.98 15.23 28.23
CA LEU A 441 -11.96 15.51 27.15
C LEU A 441 -12.34 17.00 27.08
N ASP A 442 -12.50 17.65 28.25
CA ASP A 442 -12.80 19.08 28.34
C ASP A 442 -11.73 19.96 27.68
N GLY A 443 -10.47 19.56 27.76
CA GLY A 443 -9.36 20.28 27.13
C GLY A 443 -9.38 20.18 25.60
N SER A 444 -9.65 18.98 25.07
CA SER A 444 -9.68 18.77 23.61
C SER A 444 -10.90 19.39 22.95
N PHE A 445 -12.07 19.38 23.61
CA PHE A 445 -13.21 20.16 23.13
C PHE A 445 -12.99 21.68 23.23
N ALA A 446 -12.37 22.18 24.30
CA ALA A 446 -12.05 23.60 24.40
C ALA A 446 -11.05 24.06 23.32
N GLU A 447 -10.10 23.19 22.97
CA GLU A 447 -9.17 23.45 21.86
C GLU A 447 -9.85 23.36 20.49
N TYR A 448 -10.80 22.43 20.32
CA TYR A 448 -11.66 22.41 19.12
C TYR A 448 -12.44 23.72 18.97
N ASP A 449 -13.08 24.20 20.04
CA ASP A 449 -13.81 25.48 20.05
C ASP A 449 -12.87 26.66 19.74
N ARG A 450 -11.63 26.63 20.25
CA ARG A 450 -10.60 27.63 19.91
C ARG A 450 -10.21 27.58 18.44
N LEU A 451 -10.01 26.40 17.86
CA LEU A 451 -9.70 26.23 16.44
C LEU A 451 -10.86 26.70 15.56
N GLU A 452 -12.10 26.40 15.94
CA GLU A 452 -13.30 26.88 15.25
C GLU A 452 -13.37 28.42 15.30
N ASN A 453 -13.15 29.01 16.47
CA ASN A 453 -13.13 30.48 16.63
C ASN A 453 -11.95 31.12 15.86
N ALA A 454 -10.78 30.49 15.84
CA ALA A 454 -9.63 30.96 15.06
C ALA A 454 -9.91 30.92 13.55
N LYS A 455 -10.62 29.90 13.06
CA LYS A 455 -11.09 29.85 11.67
C LYS A 455 -12.05 31.00 11.35
N LYS A 456 -13.00 31.27 12.25
CA LYS A 456 -13.93 32.42 12.13
C LYS A 456 -13.17 33.76 12.12
N GLU A 457 -12.13 33.88 12.93
CA GLU A 457 -11.30 35.09 13.00
C GLU A 457 -10.46 35.30 11.73
N VAL A 458 -9.86 34.23 11.17
CA VAL A 458 -9.14 34.30 9.88
C VAL A 458 -10.09 34.80 8.79
N ILE A 459 -11.29 34.22 8.68
CA ILE A 459 -12.32 34.65 7.74
C ILE A 459 -12.67 36.14 7.93
N TYR A 460 -12.96 36.52 9.17
CA TYR A 460 -13.37 37.89 9.51
C TYR A 460 -12.28 38.89 9.12
N LYS A 461 -11.02 38.58 9.46
CA LYS A 461 -9.87 39.42 9.13
C LYS A 461 -9.66 39.52 7.63
N THR A 462 -9.70 38.41 6.90
CA THR A 462 -9.49 38.38 5.44
C THR A 462 -10.49 39.24 4.69
N ILE A 463 -11.77 39.14 5.03
CA ILE A 463 -12.81 39.93 4.40
C ILE A 463 -12.72 41.39 4.84
N THR A 464 -12.40 41.66 6.11
CA THR A 464 -12.17 43.03 6.59
C THR A 464 -11.02 43.69 5.85
N ASP A 465 -9.88 43.02 5.74
CA ASP A 465 -8.69 43.51 5.03
C ASP A 465 -8.98 43.70 3.52
N THR A 466 -9.77 42.80 2.92
CA THR A 466 -10.23 42.92 1.52
C THR A 466 -11.19 44.09 1.32
N LEU A 467 -12.12 44.32 2.24
CA LEU A 467 -13.07 45.44 2.18
C LEU A 467 -12.37 46.79 2.43
N LEU A 468 -11.36 46.81 3.31
CA LEU A 468 -10.50 47.97 3.57
C LEU A 468 -9.60 48.27 2.38
N SER A 469 -9.01 47.26 1.73
CA SER A 469 -8.15 47.45 0.56
C SER A 469 -8.92 48.02 -0.64
N ILE A 470 -10.23 47.77 -0.74
CA ILE A 470 -11.11 48.36 -1.76
C ILE A 470 -11.81 49.65 -1.28
N GLY A 471 -11.36 50.23 -0.15
CA GLY A 471 -11.73 51.56 0.32
C GLY A 471 -13.07 51.67 1.06
N LYS A 472 -13.59 50.60 1.69
CA LYS A 472 -14.89 50.61 2.38
C LYS A 472 -14.80 50.28 3.87
N THR A 473 -15.71 50.83 4.67
CA THR A 473 -15.78 50.62 6.14
C THR A 473 -16.49 49.32 6.51
N ALA A 474 -15.86 48.54 7.40
CA ALA A 474 -16.20 47.16 7.75
C ALA A 474 -17.37 46.97 8.76
N GLY A 475 -18.26 47.97 8.90
CA GLY A 475 -19.35 47.90 9.90
C GLY A 475 -20.38 46.80 9.61
N ASP A 476 -20.56 45.90 10.58
CA ASP A 476 -21.66 44.93 10.76
C ASP A 476 -21.89 43.87 9.66
N PHE A 477 -20.83 43.32 9.08
CA PHE A 477 -20.94 42.45 7.90
C PHE A 477 -21.28 40.97 8.15
N PHE A 478 -21.15 40.39 9.36
CA PHE A 478 -20.97 38.92 9.47
C PHE A 478 -22.14 38.09 10.02
N VAL A 479 -22.35 36.92 9.40
CA VAL A 479 -23.01 35.72 9.95
C VAL A 479 -22.05 34.54 9.67
N PRO A 480 -21.47 33.88 10.69
CA PRO A 480 -20.62 32.72 10.50
C PRO A 480 -21.37 31.57 9.79
N GLY A 481 -20.80 30.99 8.72
CA GLY A 481 -21.31 29.78 8.06
C GLY A 481 -22.00 29.95 6.70
N SER A 482 -21.99 31.13 6.06
CA SER A 482 -22.63 31.32 4.74
C SER A 482 -21.81 30.75 3.56
N SER A 483 -22.53 30.30 2.52
CA SER A 483 -21.99 29.84 1.21
C SER A 483 -21.00 30.83 0.58
N ALA A 484 -21.29 32.13 0.74
CA ALA A 484 -20.45 33.24 0.28
C ALA A 484 -19.03 33.19 0.84
N VAL A 485 -18.85 32.82 2.12
CA VAL A 485 -17.52 32.75 2.77
C VAL A 485 -16.66 31.65 2.18
N THR A 486 -17.24 30.46 1.97
CA THR A 486 -16.54 29.32 1.38
C THR A 486 -16.14 29.62 -0.07
N SER A 487 -17.00 30.31 -0.82
CA SER A 487 -16.73 30.72 -2.20
C SER A 487 -15.54 31.70 -2.31
N VAL A 488 -15.44 32.66 -1.38
CA VAL A 488 -14.34 33.63 -1.33
C VAL A 488 -13.00 32.94 -1.05
N LEU A 489 -12.94 32.06 -0.04
CA LEU A 489 -11.71 31.32 0.27
C LEU A 489 -11.29 30.38 -0.87
N SER A 490 -12.25 29.70 -1.51
CA SER A 490 -12.00 28.78 -2.63
C SER A 490 -11.50 29.51 -3.88
N ALA A 491 -12.03 30.70 -4.15
CA ALA A 491 -11.63 31.55 -5.27
C ALA A 491 -10.22 32.14 -5.06
N SER A 492 -9.86 32.46 -3.81
CA SER A 492 -8.53 32.94 -3.44
C SER A 492 -7.43 31.91 -3.72
N VAL A 493 -7.63 30.64 -3.37
CA VAL A 493 -6.68 29.54 -3.67
C VAL A 493 -6.45 29.39 -5.18
N LYS A 494 -7.48 29.63 -5.99
CA LYS A 494 -7.42 29.57 -7.46
C LYS A 494 -6.88 30.85 -8.11
N ASN A 495 -6.47 31.82 -7.29
CA ASN A 495 -6.01 33.13 -7.73
C ASN A 495 -7.05 33.89 -8.60
N ASP A 496 -8.34 33.70 -8.35
CA ASP A 496 -9.46 34.23 -9.15
C ASP A 496 -10.18 35.38 -8.43
N LEU A 497 -9.67 36.60 -8.66
CA LEU A 497 -10.19 37.83 -8.04
C LEU A 497 -11.66 38.10 -8.40
N ASN A 498 -12.12 37.74 -9.61
CA ASN A 498 -13.50 37.98 -10.03
C ASN A 498 -14.48 37.10 -9.27
N SER A 499 -14.08 35.86 -8.98
CA SER A 499 -14.85 34.94 -8.14
C SER A 499 -14.86 35.37 -6.67
N VAL A 500 -13.76 35.95 -6.15
CA VAL A 500 -13.70 36.57 -4.81
C VAL A 500 -14.68 37.75 -4.70
N ILE A 501 -14.65 38.66 -5.67
CA ILE A 501 -15.54 39.84 -5.73
C ILE A 501 -17.00 39.41 -5.85
N SER A 502 -17.29 38.38 -6.65
CA SER A 502 -18.63 37.84 -6.82
C SER A 502 -19.15 37.21 -5.53
N GLY A 503 -18.34 36.39 -4.86
CA GLY A 503 -18.70 35.77 -3.58
C GLY A 503 -19.01 36.80 -2.47
N LEU A 504 -18.23 37.89 -2.40
CA LEU A 504 -18.50 39.01 -1.48
C LEU A 504 -19.81 39.75 -1.81
N ALA A 505 -20.10 39.94 -3.10
CA ALA A 505 -21.30 40.62 -3.55
C ALA A 505 -22.57 39.78 -3.36
N ASP A 506 -22.47 38.47 -3.53
CA ASP A 506 -23.59 37.54 -3.35
C ASP A 506 -23.92 37.37 -1.85
N GLY A 507 -22.90 37.33 -0.97
CA GLY A 507 -23.12 37.33 0.49
C GLY A 507 -23.81 38.59 1.02
N LEU A 508 -23.62 39.74 0.37
CA LEU A 508 -24.37 40.96 0.66
C LEU A 508 -25.83 40.88 0.18
N ALA A 509 -26.05 40.34 -1.01
CA ALA A 509 -27.38 40.18 -1.59
C ALA A 509 -28.25 39.22 -0.75
N GLU A 510 -27.66 38.13 -0.24
CA GLU A 510 -28.33 37.17 0.66
C GLU A 510 -28.84 37.82 1.96
N LYS A 511 -28.20 38.90 2.44
CA LYS A 511 -28.63 39.67 3.62
C LYS A 511 -29.67 40.77 3.34
N GLY A 512 -30.07 40.96 2.09
CA GLY A 512 -31.00 42.02 1.70
C GLY A 512 -30.38 43.43 1.74
N GLU A 513 -29.05 43.53 1.68
CA GLU A 513 -28.35 44.82 1.59
C GLU A 513 -28.59 45.50 0.23
N GLY A 514 -28.66 46.83 0.23
CA GLY A 514 -29.13 47.59 -0.92
C GLY A 514 -28.30 47.38 -2.20
N ASP A 515 -28.98 47.30 -3.35
CA ASP A 515 -28.43 47.08 -4.71
C ASP A 515 -27.24 48.01 -5.04
N ALA A 516 -27.20 49.22 -4.47
CA ALA A 516 -26.08 50.14 -4.58
C ALA A 516 -24.77 49.63 -3.97
N ARG A 517 -24.82 48.92 -2.82
CA ARG A 517 -23.63 48.35 -2.16
C ARG A 517 -23.09 47.13 -2.91
N VAL A 518 -23.98 46.27 -3.39
CA VAL A 518 -23.67 45.09 -4.24
C VAL A 518 -23.02 45.54 -5.55
N LYS A 519 -23.62 46.52 -6.24
CA LYS A 519 -23.06 47.13 -7.46
C LYS A 519 -21.70 47.78 -7.23
N ALA A 520 -21.53 48.47 -6.10
CA ALA A 520 -20.28 49.14 -5.79
C ALA A 520 -19.14 48.18 -5.41
N ILE A 521 -19.40 46.90 -5.07
CA ILE A 521 -18.35 45.87 -4.94
C ILE A 521 -18.04 45.27 -6.30
N LYS A 522 -19.07 44.98 -7.11
CA LYS A 522 -18.88 44.48 -8.49
C LYS A 522 -18.13 45.47 -9.39
N SER A 523 -18.23 46.79 -9.14
CA SER A 523 -17.50 47.82 -9.90
C SER A 523 -16.00 47.92 -9.58
N VAL A 524 -15.49 47.17 -8.60
CA VAL A 524 -14.06 47.16 -8.24
C VAL A 524 -13.23 46.33 -9.22
N SER A 525 -13.84 45.44 -10.02
CA SER A 525 -13.13 44.67 -11.07
C SER A 525 -12.41 45.56 -12.09
N ASP A 526 -12.82 46.83 -12.21
CA ASP A 526 -12.39 47.75 -13.26
C ASP A 526 -11.28 48.72 -12.81
N SER A 527 -10.99 48.81 -11.50
CA SER A 527 -9.97 49.71 -10.95
C SER A 527 -8.70 48.95 -10.60
N ALA A 528 -7.58 49.29 -11.26
CA ALA A 528 -6.24 48.77 -11.03
C ALA A 528 -5.68 49.17 -9.65
N LEU A 529 -6.18 48.54 -8.59
CA LEU A 529 -5.57 48.50 -7.27
C LEU A 529 -4.44 47.44 -7.26
N GLU A 530 -3.46 47.58 -6.36
CA GLU A 530 -2.34 46.65 -6.16
C GLU A 530 -2.83 45.21 -5.92
N THR A 531 -3.06 44.47 -7.00
CA THR A 531 -3.62 43.11 -7.01
C THR A 531 -2.70 42.09 -6.36
N ALA A 532 -1.40 42.38 -6.26
CA ALA A 532 -0.42 41.47 -5.69
C ALA A 532 -0.55 41.34 -4.16
N ASP A 533 -0.68 42.46 -3.43
CA ASP A 533 -0.72 42.46 -1.97
C ASP A 533 -2.04 41.91 -1.42
N LEU A 534 -3.16 42.20 -2.10
CA LEU A 534 -4.46 41.61 -1.78
C LEU A 534 -4.44 40.09 -1.98
N MET A 535 -3.93 39.61 -3.12
CA MET A 535 -3.86 38.18 -3.40
C MET A 535 -2.84 37.46 -2.52
N ALA A 536 -1.74 38.12 -2.14
CA ALA A 536 -0.79 37.58 -1.15
C ALA A 536 -1.46 37.41 0.23
N ASN A 537 -2.20 38.42 0.70
CA ASN A 537 -2.93 38.34 1.97
C ASN A 537 -4.06 37.30 1.94
N LEU A 538 -4.77 37.17 0.81
CA LEU A 538 -5.81 36.15 0.62
C LEU A 538 -5.23 34.73 0.55
N THR A 539 -4.08 34.56 -0.11
CA THR A 539 -3.35 33.27 -0.15
C THR A 539 -2.91 32.85 1.24
N VAL A 540 -2.25 33.74 1.99
CA VAL A 540 -1.82 33.47 3.37
C VAL A 540 -3.00 33.12 4.28
N ALA A 541 -4.14 33.79 4.10
CA ALA A 541 -5.35 33.48 4.85
C ALA A 541 -5.95 32.11 4.48
N ALA A 542 -5.95 31.75 3.19
CA ALA A 542 -6.42 30.46 2.72
C ALA A 542 -5.54 29.32 3.25
N GLU A 543 -4.22 29.46 3.18
CA GLU A 543 -3.25 28.51 3.76
C GLU A 543 -3.48 28.35 5.27
N LYS A 544 -3.65 29.45 6.00
CA LYS A 544 -3.93 29.41 7.44
C LYS A 544 -5.27 28.75 7.74
N TYR A 545 -6.30 29.01 6.94
CA TYR A 545 -7.62 28.38 7.10
C TYR A 545 -7.57 26.87 6.83
N GLU A 546 -6.81 26.44 5.84
CA GLU A 546 -6.57 25.03 5.54
C GLU A 546 -5.80 24.34 6.68
N GLN A 547 -4.72 24.93 7.16
CA GLN A 547 -3.97 24.44 8.33
C GLN A 547 -4.86 24.28 9.55
N LEU A 548 -5.70 25.28 9.85
CA LEU A 548 -6.65 25.21 10.96
C LEU A 548 -7.73 24.14 10.73
N THR A 549 -8.15 23.91 9.48
CA THR A 549 -9.12 22.87 9.13
C THR A 549 -8.53 21.47 9.31
N VAL A 550 -7.27 21.26 8.92
CA VAL A 550 -6.55 20.02 9.18
C VAL A 550 -6.39 19.79 10.69
N ALA A 551 -5.97 20.82 11.44
CA ALA A 551 -5.84 20.75 12.90
C ALA A 551 -7.18 20.46 13.59
N GLN A 552 -8.28 21.05 13.09
CA GLN A 552 -9.63 20.81 13.61
C GLN A 552 -10.07 19.35 13.38
N LYS A 553 -9.85 18.80 12.17
CA LYS A 553 -10.13 17.39 11.87
C LYS A 553 -9.30 16.44 12.75
N GLN A 554 -8.00 16.69 12.89
CA GLN A 554 -7.13 15.92 13.79
C GLN A 554 -7.64 15.96 15.24
N LYS A 555 -8.15 17.12 15.68
CA LYS A 555 -8.74 17.26 17.01
C LYS A 555 -10.04 16.47 17.16
N VAL A 556 -10.86 16.37 16.12
CA VAL A 556 -12.06 15.52 16.10
C VAL A 556 -11.70 14.06 16.27
N ASP A 557 -10.69 13.58 15.53
CA ASP A 557 -10.22 12.19 15.67
C ASP A 557 -9.66 11.94 17.07
N GLU A 558 -8.90 12.89 17.61
CA GLU A 558 -8.42 12.84 18.99
C GLU A 558 -9.57 12.77 20.01
N ILE A 559 -10.64 13.56 19.83
CA ILE A 559 -11.83 13.51 20.68
C ILE A 559 -12.49 12.14 20.61
N ARG A 560 -12.63 11.54 19.42
CA ARG A 560 -13.19 10.19 19.25
C ARG A 560 -12.33 9.15 19.97
N SER A 561 -11.02 9.18 19.76
CA SER A 561 -10.05 8.30 20.42
C SER A 561 -10.13 8.43 21.93
N GLN A 562 -10.21 9.65 22.47
CA GLN A 562 -10.34 9.87 23.91
C GLN A 562 -11.67 9.36 24.46
N PHE A 563 -12.77 9.65 23.76
CA PHE A 563 -14.11 9.25 24.17
C PHE A 563 -14.22 7.72 24.30
N LEU A 564 -13.61 7.02 23.35
CA LEU A 564 -13.56 5.57 23.33
C LEU A 564 -12.40 5.01 24.15
N GLY A 565 -11.63 5.80 24.89
CA GLY A 565 -10.51 5.31 25.70
C GLY A 565 -9.43 4.58 24.90
N GLN A 566 -9.14 5.02 23.67
CA GLN A 566 -8.10 4.48 22.79
C GLN A 566 -6.67 4.80 23.28
N GLY A 567 -6.52 5.68 24.27
CA GLY A 567 -5.22 6.01 24.82
C GLY A 567 -4.30 6.76 23.85
N GLY A 568 -3.00 6.76 24.16
CA GLY A 568 -1.99 7.42 23.33
C GLY A 568 -0.56 7.24 23.84
N TYR A 569 0.38 7.76 23.06
CA TYR A 569 1.80 7.77 23.39
C TYR A 569 2.19 9.10 24.01
N THR A 570 2.92 9.04 25.11
CA THR A 570 3.54 10.19 25.77
C THR A 570 5.05 10.05 25.63
N ILE A 571 5.67 10.97 24.90
CA ILE A 571 7.12 10.99 24.67
C ILE A 571 7.71 12.09 25.55
N SER A 572 8.64 11.72 26.42
CA SER A 572 9.32 12.63 27.34
C SER A 572 10.84 12.49 27.22
N GLU A 573 11.55 13.56 27.56
CA GLU A 573 13.01 13.53 27.72
C GLU A 573 13.36 13.09 29.13
N GLU A 574 14.33 12.19 29.27
CA GLU A 574 14.82 11.75 30.57
C GLU A 574 15.24 12.96 31.42
N GLY A 575 14.66 13.08 32.63
CA GLY A 575 14.94 14.20 33.54
C GLY A 575 14.27 15.55 33.20
N SER A 576 13.42 15.63 32.17
CA SER A 576 12.72 16.87 31.78
C SER A 576 11.20 16.69 31.73
N SER A 577 10.48 17.46 32.55
CA SER A 577 9.01 17.53 32.54
C SER A 577 8.44 18.56 31.54
N LYS A 578 9.29 19.24 30.77
CA LYS A 578 8.90 20.40 29.95
C LYS A 578 8.61 20.10 28.48
N ASN A 579 9.05 18.95 27.96
CA ASN A 579 8.96 18.59 26.55
C ASN A 579 8.19 17.27 26.37
N VAL A 580 6.90 17.29 26.70
CA VAL A 580 6.01 16.13 26.52
C VAL A 580 5.28 16.24 25.18
N ILE A 581 5.53 15.29 24.28
CA ILE A 581 4.75 15.14 23.03
C ILE A 581 3.69 14.08 23.26
N GLN A 582 2.42 14.42 23.03
CA GLN A 582 1.32 13.47 23.03
C GLN A 582 0.94 13.11 21.60
N LYS A 583 0.82 11.81 21.32
CA LYS A 583 0.29 11.27 20.07
C LYS A 583 -0.93 10.40 20.38
N PRO A 584 -2.14 10.78 19.93
CA PRO A 584 -3.33 9.98 20.17
C PRO A 584 -3.31 8.69 19.34
N GLY A 585 -4.06 7.69 19.79
CA GLY A 585 -4.39 6.52 18.98
C GLY A 585 -3.43 5.35 19.17
N THR A 586 -3.54 4.61 20.28
CA THR A 586 -2.95 3.27 20.34
C THR A 586 -3.80 2.27 19.57
N PHE A 587 -3.20 1.18 19.12
CA PHE A 587 -3.91 0.04 18.58
C PHE A 587 -4.63 -0.66 19.73
N ASP A 588 -5.96 -0.75 19.65
CA ASP A 588 -6.80 -1.28 20.73
C ASP A 588 -8.17 -1.69 20.17
N TYR A 589 -8.37 -2.98 19.86
CA TYR A 589 -9.63 -3.48 19.32
C TYR A 589 -10.83 -3.18 20.21
N ARG A 590 -10.62 -2.98 21.52
CA ARG A 590 -11.70 -2.66 22.47
C ARG A 590 -12.34 -1.33 22.11
N VAL A 591 -11.63 -0.43 21.43
CA VAL A 591 -12.18 0.82 20.87
C VAL A 591 -13.32 0.52 19.90
N GLN A 592 -13.15 -0.47 19.03
CA GLN A 592 -14.18 -0.88 18.07
C GLN A 592 -15.38 -1.54 18.78
N LEU A 593 -15.13 -2.33 19.82
CA LEU A 593 -16.20 -2.90 20.64
C LEU A 593 -17.01 -1.81 21.38
N ARG A 594 -16.32 -0.81 21.93
CA ARG A 594 -16.93 0.37 22.58
C ARG A 594 -17.74 1.20 21.58
N ALA A 595 -17.18 1.46 20.39
CA ALA A 595 -17.90 2.15 19.31
C ALA A 595 -19.15 1.38 18.89
N LYS A 596 -19.07 0.06 18.74
CA LYS A 596 -20.22 -0.78 18.41
C LYS A 596 -21.28 -0.82 19.52
N GLU A 597 -20.87 -0.78 20.80
CA GLU A 597 -21.82 -0.67 21.92
C GLU A 597 -22.57 0.67 21.85
N LEU A 598 -21.87 1.77 21.55
CA LEU A 598 -22.49 3.07 21.34
C LEU A 598 -23.44 3.08 20.13
N ASP A 599 -23.02 2.51 19.01
CA ASP A 599 -23.83 2.45 17.79
C ASP A 599 -25.12 1.66 18.01
N GLN A 600 -25.07 0.62 18.83
CA GLN A 600 -26.21 -0.26 19.08
C GLN A 600 -27.14 0.23 20.19
N TYR A 601 -26.60 0.84 21.24
CA TYR A 601 -27.37 1.14 22.46
C TYR A 601 -27.35 2.61 22.88
N GLY A 602 -26.58 3.46 22.20
CA GLY A 602 -26.36 4.84 22.62
C GLY A 602 -25.88 4.91 24.07
N VAL A 603 -26.55 5.75 24.88
CA VAL A 603 -26.28 5.86 26.32
C VAL A 603 -27.17 4.93 27.16
N THR A 604 -28.06 4.15 26.55
CA THR A 604 -29.07 3.38 27.29
C THR A 604 -28.47 2.24 28.10
N SER A 605 -27.35 1.64 27.65
CA SER A 605 -26.58 0.66 28.44
C SER A 605 -26.08 1.25 29.75
N PHE A 606 -25.64 2.51 29.73
CA PHE A 606 -25.20 3.23 30.92
C PHE A 606 -26.36 3.50 31.88
N ILE A 607 -27.49 3.98 31.37
CA ILE A 607 -28.70 4.28 32.17
C ILE A 607 -29.27 3.01 32.82
N ASN A 608 -29.30 1.90 32.07
CA ASN A 608 -29.87 0.64 32.54
C ASN A 608 -28.94 -0.14 33.49
N ASN A 609 -27.66 0.20 33.56
CA ASN A 609 -26.71 -0.47 34.45
C ASN A 609 -26.83 0.07 35.89
N LYS A 610 -27.42 -0.74 36.76
CA LYS A 610 -27.64 -0.41 38.18
C LYS A 610 -26.35 -0.14 38.97
N ALA A 611 -25.21 -0.63 38.52
CA ALA A 611 -23.92 -0.35 39.17
C ALA A 611 -23.49 1.12 39.02
N ASN A 612 -24.04 1.84 38.04
CA ASN A 612 -23.70 3.23 37.77
C ASN A 612 -24.43 4.24 38.68
N GLY A 613 -25.33 3.77 39.55
CA GLY A 613 -26.07 4.65 40.46
C GLY A 613 -26.99 5.66 39.75
N VAL A 614 -27.35 5.39 38.49
CA VAL A 614 -28.30 6.20 37.72
C VAL A 614 -29.71 6.01 38.30
N ASP A 615 -30.40 7.10 38.58
CA ASP A 615 -31.69 7.09 39.27
C ASP A 615 -32.86 7.67 38.46
N PHE A 616 -32.66 7.79 37.15
CA PHE A 616 -33.69 8.07 36.15
C PHE A 616 -33.76 6.93 35.12
N SER A 617 -34.89 6.85 34.42
CA SER A 617 -35.15 5.88 33.37
C SER A 617 -34.80 6.42 31.97
N VAL A 618 -34.61 5.52 31.00
CA VAL A 618 -34.43 5.88 29.58
C VAL A 618 -35.59 6.75 29.08
N SER A 619 -36.82 6.50 29.54
CA SER A 619 -38.00 7.29 29.16
C SER A 619 -37.96 8.73 29.69
N GLU A 620 -37.35 8.96 30.86
CA GLU A 620 -37.17 10.31 31.39
C GLU A 620 -36.10 11.07 30.60
N TYR A 621 -34.99 10.43 30.25
CA TYR A 621 -33.96 11.01 29.39
C TYR A 621 -34.47 11.31 27.97
N GLU A 622 -35.27 10.41 27.39
CA GLU A 622 -35.94 10.62 26.10
C GLU A 622 -36.81 11.88 26.08
N LYS A 623 -37.54 12.17 27.17
CA LYS A 623 -38.35 13.40 27.27
C LYS A 623 -37.49 14.66 27.25
N VAL A 624 -36.32 14.63 27.89
CA VAL A 624 -35.37 15.75 27.89
C VAL A 624 -34.83 15.95 26.48
N LEU A 625 -34.34 14.90 25.83
CA LEU A 625 -33.84 14.98 24.46
C LEU A 625 -34.90 15.53 23.49
N HIS A 626 -36.16 15.08 23.57
CA HIS A 626 -37.23 15.62 22.74
C HIS A 626 -37.51 17.12 22.95
N GLN A 627 -37.29 17.65 24.16
CA GLN A 627 -37.42 19.09 24.43
C GLN A 627 -36.26 19.88 23.81
N GLU A 628 -35.05 19.34 23.88
CA GLU A 628 -33.86 19.95 23.32
C GLU A 628 -33.86 19.91 21.79
N VAL A 629 -34.42 18.86 21.17
CA VAL A 629 -34.64 18.78 19.71
C VAL A 629 -35.58 19.91 19.27
N LYS A 630 -36.72 20.08 19.96
CA LYS A 630 -37.69 21.15 19.66
C LYS A 630 -37.11 22.55 19.82
N SER A 631 -36.13 22.70 20.72
CA SER A 631 -35.45 23.96 20.98
C SER A 631 -34.29 24.22 20.00
N GLY A 632 -33.98 23.28 19.11
CA GLY A 632 -32.86 23.36 18.17
C GLY A 632 -31.48 23.19 18.83
N ASN A 633 -31.43 22.69 20.06
CA ASN A 633 -30.19 22.53 20.82
C ASN A 633 -29.46 21.22 20.50
N ILE A 634 -30.21 20.20 20.05
CA ILE A 634 -29.69 18.89 19.64
C ILE A 634 -30.35 18.44 18.32
N ASP A 635 -29.57 17.80 17.45
CA ASP A 635 -30.05 17.17 16.22
C ASP A 635 -30.93 15.94 16.53
N GLU A 636 -31.98 15.74 15.71
CA GLU A 636 -32.95 14.64 15.90
C GLU A 636 -32.34 13.26 15.68
N ASN A 637 -31.46 13.11 14.68
CA ASN A 637 -30.79 11.83 14.43
C ASN A 637 -29.81 11.51 15.57
N VAL A 638 -29.12 12.51 16.10
CA VAL A 638 -28.26 12.36 17.29
C VAL A 638 -29.06 11.99 18.54
N ALA A 639 -30.24 12.60 18.75
CA ALA A 639 -31.12 12.23 19.85
C ALA A 639 -31.59 10.76 19.74
N ASN A 640 -31.95 10.31 18.52
CA ASN A 640 -32.30 8.92 18.26
C ASN A 640 -31.11 7.97 18.50
N TYR A 641 -29.91 8.36 18.06
CA TYR A 641 -28.66 7.63 18.30
C TYR A 641 -28.38 7.43 19.79
N LEU A 642 -28.46 8.50 20.60
CA LEU A 642 -28.26 8.43 22.05
C LEU A 642 -29.25 7.48 22.75
N LEU A 643 -30.45 7.32 22.19
CA LEU A 643 -31.48 6.40 22.70
C LEU A 643 -31.33 4.96 22.19
N GLY A 644 -30.28 4.64 21.42
CA GLY A 644 -30.10 3.32 20.80
C GLY A 644 -31.18 3.00 19.76
N LYS A 645 -31.78 4.02 19.15
CA LYS A 645 -32.76 3.88 18.07
C LYS A 645 -32.07 3.99 16.71
N ASP A 646 -32.72 3.45 15.68
CA ASP A 646 -32.25 3.62 14.32
C ASP A 646 -32.21 5.10 13.93
N SER A 647 -31.02 5.59 13.59
CA SER A 647 -30.71 6.99 13.29
C SER A 647 -29.94 7.15 11.98
N GLY A 648 -29.49 6.04 11.37
CA GLY A 648 -28.52 6.07 10.27
C GLY A 648 -27.13 6.60 10.62
N LEU A 649 -26.83 6.86 11.90
CA LEU A 649 -25.54 7.36 12.37
C LEU A 649 -24.69 6.23 12.97
N THR A 650 -23.38 6.35 12.84
CA THR A 650 -22.40 5.61 13.64
C THR A 650 -21.39 6.57 14.25
N PHE A 651 -20.89 6.28 15.45
CA PHE A 651 -19.97 7.16 16.19
C PHE A 651 -18.76 7.59 15.34
N ASN A 652 -18.17 6.61 14.64
CA ASN A 652 -16.98 6.82 13.82
C ASN A 652 -17.25 7.63 12.54
N THR A 653 -18.52 7.81 12.13
CA THR A 653 -18.89 8.53 10.91
C THR A 653 -19.61 9.86 11.15
N MET A 654 -19.96 10.17 12.41
CA MET A 654 -20.57 11.45 12.76
C MET A 654 -19.68 12.62 12.35
N ASN A 655 -20.24 13.62 11.67
CA ASN A 655 -19.53 14.85 11.36
C ASN A 655 -19.36 15.74 12.61
N ASP A 656 -18.61 16.82 12.44
CA ASP A 656 -18.30 17.82 13.47
C ASP A 656 -19.54 18.34 14.24
N GLU A 657 -20.61 18.70 13.52
CA GLU A 657 -21.85 19.22 14.13
C GLU A 657 -22.58 18.13 14.91
N GLN A 658 -22.62 16.91 14.37
CA GLN A 658 -23.21 15.74 15.00
C GLN A 658 -22.47 15.34 16.27
N LEU A 659 -21.12 15.40 16.28
CA LEU A 659 -20.32 15.14 17.47
C LEU A 659 -20.52 16.19 18.57
N ASN A 660 -20.64 17.47 18.20
CA ASN A 660 -20.96 18.52 19.17
C ASN A 660 -22.38 18.34 19.73
N SER A 661 -23.33 17.99 18.87
CA SER A 661 -24.69 17.63 19.28
C SER A 661 -24.71 16.41 20.20
N PHE A 662 -23.88 15.39 19.92
CA PHE A 662 -23.72 14.20 20.74
C PHE A 662 -23.17 14.55 22.13
N LYS A 663 -22.14 15.41 22.19
CA LYS A 663 -21.60 15.95 23.45
C LYS A 663 -22.68 16.64 24.28
N LYS A 664 -23.47 17.54 23.67
CA LYS A 664 -24.59 18.20 24.37
C LYS A 664 -25.60 17.18 24.88
N GLY A 665 -25.95 16.20 24.06
CA GLY A 665 -26.76 15.04 24.44
C GLY A 665 -26.29 14.37 25.73
N ILE A 666 -25.00 14.12 25.85
CA ILE A 666 -24.38 13.55 27.06
C ILE A 666 -24.53 14.49 28.26
N THR A 667 -24.34 15.81 28.09
CA THR A 667 -24.53 16.77 29.20
C THR A 667 -25.96 16.76 29.75
N TYR A 668 -26.94 16.42 28.91
CA TYR A 668 -28.33 16.27 29.35
C TYR A 668 -28.60 15.01 30.18
N LEU A 669 -27.61 14.14 30.43
CA LEU A 669 -27.70 13.11 31.46
C LEU A 669 -27.82 13.74 32.87
N ASP A 670 -27.33 14.97 33.05
CA ASP A 670 -27.35 15.72 34.32
C ASP A 670 -28.58 16.64 34.46
N PHE A 671 -29.67 16.36 33.75
CA PHE A 671 -30.88 17.18 33.78
C PHE A 671 -31.51 17.27 35.19
N ASN A 672 -31.22 16.31 36.07
CA ASN A 672 -31.70 16.27 37.44
C ASN A 672 -30.68 16.93 38.40
N LYS A 673 -30.55 18.26 38.31
CA LYS A 673 -29.52 19.09 38.97
C LYS A 673 -29.56 19.09 40.51
N ASP A 674 -30.58 18.50 41.12
CA ASP A 674 -30.73 18.43 42.59
C ASP A 674 -29.84 17.35 43.25
N LYS A 675 -29.04 16.63 42.46
CA LYS A 675 -28.18 15.53 42.93
C LYS A 675 -26.71 15.86 42.67
N LEU A 676 -25.85 15.53 43.65
CA LEU A 676 -24.40 15.75 43.63
C LEU A 676 -23.64 14.87 42.61
N THR A 677 -24.33 14.16 41.73
CA THR A 677 -23.76 13.14 40.84
C THR A 677 -23.62 13.70 39.44
N ASP A 678 -22.42 13.62 38.88
CA ASP A 678 -22.05 14.12 37.56
C ASP A 678 -22.02 12.95 36.56
N TYR A 679 -23.20 12.64 36.00
CA TYR A 679 -23.39 11.55 35.05
C TYR A 679 -22.76 11.85 33.69
N SER A 680 -22.69 13.12 33.26
CA SER A 680 -22.04 13.50 32.00
C SER A 680 -20.54 13.24 32.01
N ASN A 681 -19.87 13.36 33.17
CA ASN A 681 -18.48 12.93 33.34
C ASN A 681 -18.32 11.42 33.65
N SER A 682 -19.37 10.79 34.20
CA SER A 682 -19.34 9.35 34.50
C SER A 682 -19.57 8.48 33.28
N PHE A 683 -20.33 8.94 32.28
CA PHE A 683 -20.62 8.17 31.07
C PHE A 683 -19.39 7.91 30.20
N PRO A 684 -18.55 8.91 29.85
CA PRO A 684 -17.30 8.67 29.14
C PRO A 684 -16.43 7.64 29.83
N LYS A 685 -16.28 7.73 31.16
CA LYS A 685 -15.54 6.74 31.99
C LYS A 685 -16.15 5.34 31.91
N TYR A 686 -17.48 5.24 31.96
CA TYR A 686 -18.15 3.95 31.80
C TYR A 686 -17.86 3.31 30.43
N ILE A 687 -17.90 4.09 29.36
CA ILE A 687 -17.62 3.60 28.01
C ILE A 687 -16.14 3.24 27.87
N SER A 688 -15.22 4.10 28.31
CA SER A 688 -13.78 3.84 28.21
C SER A 688 -13.33 2.64 29.05
N SER A 689 -13.94 2.38 30.21
CA SER A 689 -13.67 1.20 31.05
C SER A 689 -14.46 -0.05 30.64
N ARG A 690 -15.31 0.04 29.63
CA ARG A 690 -16.03 -1.11 29.09
C ARG A 690 -15.02 -2.03 28.38
N TYR A 691 -15.07 -3.32 28.69
CA TYR A 691 -14.13 -4.33 28.17
C TYR A 691 -12.69 -4.23 28.74
N HIS A 692 -12.44 -3.44 29.80
CA HIS A 692 -11.12 -3.28 30.44
C HIS A 692 -10.70 -4.39 31.42
N GLN A 693 -11.43 -5.50 31.54
CA GLN A 693 -11.14 -6.56 32.52
C GLN A 693 -10.88 -7.93 31.88
N ILE A 694 -9.86 -8.03 31.03
CA ILE A 694 -9.18 -9.30 30.81
C ILE A 694 -7.67 -9.05 30.93
N GLY A 695 -7.09 -9.59 32.00
CA GLY A 695 -5.66 -9.85 32.12
C GLY A 695 -4.77 -8.64 32.36
N ASN A 696 -4.25 -8.54 33.58
CA ASN A 696 -2.94 -7.94 33.83
C ASN A 696 -1.91 -8.79 33.06
N ILE A 697 -1.76 -8.59 31.74
CA ILE A 697 -0.88 -9.39 30.87
C ILE A 697 0.58 -9.28 31.35
N SER A 698 0.94 -8.17 31.99
CA SER A 698 2.25 -7.99 32.64
C SER A 698 2.50 -8.96 33.81
N GLU A 699 1.44 -9.40 34.48
CA GLU A 699 1.50 -10.30 35.65
C GLU A 699 1.35 -11.78 35.20
N GLN A 700 0.52 -12.05 34.19
CA GLN A 700 0.31 -13.41 33.66
C GLN A 700 1.47 -13.94 32.78
N LEU A 701 2.21 -13.07 32.09
CA LEU A 701 3.40 -13.50 31.34
C LEU A 701 4.60 -13.86 32.24
N GLY A 702 4.59 -13.41 33.50
CA GLY A 702 5.59 -13.81 34.50
C GLY A 702 5.39 -15.22 35.05
N GLU A 703 4.16 -15.76 34.99
CA GLU A 703 3.81 -17.06 35.59
C GLU A 703 3.76 -18.23 34.58
N LEU A 704 3.83 -17.96 33.27
CA LEU A 704 3.74 -18.99 32.22
C LEU A 704 5.09 -19.55 31.74
N HIS A 705 6.20 -19.14 32.36
CA HIS A 705 7.56 -19.58 31.98
C HIS A 705 8.40 -20.19 33.12
N ASP A 706 7.76 -20.70 34.17
CA ASP A 706 8.39 -21.63 35.14
C ASP A 706 8.06 -23.10 34.84
#